data_AF-A0A1I2ZAB9-F1
#
_entry.id   AF-A0A1I2ZAB9-F1
#
_cell.length_a   1.000
_cell.length_b   1.000
_cell.length_c   1.000
_cell.angle_alpha   90.00
_cell.angle_beta   90.00
_cell.angle_gamma   90.00
#
_symmetry.space_group_name_H-M   'P 1'
#
loop_
_entity.id
_entity.type
_entity.pdbx_description
1 polymer ?
#
loop_
_entity_poly.entity_id
_entity_poly.type
_entity_poly.pdbx_seq_one_letter_code
_entity_poly.pdbx_strand_id
1 'polypeptide(L)'
;MERKEKKLTEGWKFWFGNTKEGEGQPVEIPHDWVIGEPFTKDRREASQGFRVRRGTGWYENLLQVHVEEGHRYFLDFDGIYERSSVWVNGSYAGGHKYGYTPFRLEITDLVKLGENRVEIRVDSDVVPTDRWYTGAGLYRTVKLLETGKRYLDEREMIVSVNFPGNGYEEAAVIVETGNDFPVKGEIQYAGEHVTAEGRQGRLEFRLQKPFLWSAENPRLYQLKVCSEDDGSISDTAVLSIGLRDVRIIPDKGLYVNGNPVKLRGVCLHQDAGCLGVAAKKEIWKKRLEKLKEMGCNAIRAAHHMHSAEFMDLCDELGFYVYEECFDKWTGGHYGSFFETEWRADLGAMVKRDRNRPCVIIWGVGNEVENQGQNSMLRILKMLVAELKELDGTRPVTYAMNPHFKRESQIDISRIKDIQEFVDEADDTEIWDVEEKIDRIKEIGKLVDILSCNYQEQWYEQIHTAMPEKLILGTEVYQYFKGHPDQFKNYTQDNPSLVPERYDYVIGSMIWAGIDYLGESMGYPAKGWNGALIRTNGEPKAGYYILQSYWTARPMVHFEVMDYSLSDEGVKDHWDIPMYAGHWHFPQFTNTVVPYMIASNCEKVELYINDSRIYIPEPQESPNHLITGFLPWIPGRVTVIGLMEGKEACRQEIVTPGPAVKLGFDQDYAKIPAERGYQLLLSVRALDKAGNPYFRESAKIQFRVEGPAEILAVDNGDPKSGEAYQENIRHLYHGCASVVIRAKGKPGRIVLWADADGMSSGRAVICAE
;
A
#
# COMPACT_ATOMS: atom_id res chain seq x y z
N MET A 1 21.20 29.72 -8.59
CA MET A 1 21.85 28.45 -8.35
C MET A 1 20.75 27.41 -8.30
N GLU A 2 20.94 26.30 -9.00
CA GLU A 2 19.99 25.20 -8.97
C GLU A 2 20.31 24.34 -7.75
N ARG A 3 19.31 24.09 -6.89
CA ARG A 3 19.48 23.22 -5.72
C ARG A 3 20.13 21.91 -6.12
N LYS A 4 21.12 21.48 -5.34
CA LYS A 4 21.73 20.16 -5.51
C LYS A 4 21.06 19.20 -4.56
N GLU A 5 20.46 18.14 -5.10
CA GLU A 5 19.96 17.01 -4.34
C GLU A 5 20.87 15.80 -4.57
N LYS A 6 21.31 15.17 -3.49
CA LYS A 6 22.03 13.89 -3.55
C LYS A 6 21.33 12.86 -2.68
N LYS A 7 20.74 11.83 -3.30
CA LYS A 7 20.28 10.62 -2.60
C LYS A 7 21.49 9.90 -2.01
N LEU A 8 21.44 9.60 -0.71
CA LEU A 8 22.49 8.93 0.05
C LEU A 8 22.21 7.43 0.12
N THR A 9 22.30 6.74 -1.01
CA THR A 9 22.00 5.30 -1.10
C THR A 9 23.18 4.41 -0.69
N GLU A 10 24.41 4.85 -0.91
CA GLU A 10 25.63 4.06 -0.73
C GLU A 10 26.57 4.65 0.32
N GLY A 11 27.60 3.88 0.68
CA GLY A 11 28.66 4.31 1.59
C GLY A 11 28.30 4.22 3.07
N TRP A 12 27.16 3.59 3.39
CA TRP A 12 26.71 3.39 4.74
C TRP A 12 27.36 2.16 5.38
N LYS A 13 27.73 2.31 6.65
CA LYS A 13 28.08 1.21 7.54
C LYS A 13 27.02 1.08 8.61
N PHE A 14 26.68 -0.16 8.97
CA PHE A 14 25.67 -0.51 9.96
C PHE A 14 26.28 -1.32 11.10
N TRP A 15 25.87 -1.02 12.33
CA TRP A 15 26.16 -1.82 13.52
C TRP A 15 24.84 -2.07 14.26
N PHE A 16 24.62 -3.31 14.66
CA PHE A 16 23.52 -3.66 15.56
C PHE A 16 24.05 -3.76 17.00
N GLY A 17 23.41 -3.06 17.92
CA GLY A 17 23.82 -2.95 19.32
C GLY A 17 23.71 -1.53 19.87
N ASN A 18 23.80 -1.40 21.20
CA ASN A 18 23.74 -0.09 21.87
C ASN A 18 24.95 0.80 21.53
N THR A 19 26.07 0.19 21.15
CA THR A 19 27.37 0.80 20.85
C THR A 19 27.88 0.32 19.48
N LYS A 20 28.71 1.14 18.82
CA LYS A 20 29.43 0.75 17.59
C LYS A 20 30.62 -0.15 17.95
N GLU A 21 30.37 -1.44 18.10
CA GLU A 21 31.42 -2.43 18.40
C GLU A 21 31.85 -3.18 17.13
N GLY A 22 33.17 -3.28 16.91
CA GLY A 22 33.73 -3.96 15.74
C GLY A 22 33.60 -3.18 14.43
N GLU A 23 33.79 -3.88 13.31
CA GLU A 23 33.68 -3.30 11.96
C GLU A 23 32.21 -3.27 11.51
N GLY A 24 31.78 -2.12 10.99
CA GLY A 24 30.41 -1.94 10.53
C GLY A 24 30.14 -2.66 9.21
N GLN A 25 28.97 -3.29 9.12
CA GLN A 25 28.52 -4.00 7.92
C GLN A 25 28.17 -2.99 6.83
N PRO A 26 28.70 -3.12 5.60
CA PRO A 26 28.31 -2.24 4.51
C PRO A 26 26.85 -2.50 4.12
N VAL A 27 26.04 -1.45 4.04
CA VAL A 27 24.63 -1.52 3.65
C VAL A 27 24.29 -0.46 2.61
N GLU A 28 23.23 -0.72 1.85
CA GLU A 28 22.63 0.24 0.93
C GLU A 28 21.30 0.70 1.50
N ILE A 29 20.94 1.97 1.29
CA ILE A 29 19.67 2.55 1.73
C ILE A 29 18.66 2.53 0.56
N PRO A 30 17.39 2.15 0.80
CA PRO A 30 16.80 1.81 2.09
C PRO A 30 17.28 0.47 2.67
N HIS A 31 17.34 0.39 3.99
CA HIS A 31 17.76 -0.78 4.75
C HIS A 31 16.78 -1.07 5.89
N ASP A 32 16.34 -2.32 5.95
CA ASP A 32 15.55 -2.91 7.03
C ASP A 32 16.37 -4.07 7.59
N TRP A 33 16.89 -3.94 8.82
CA TRP A 33 17.74 -5.01 9.38
C TRP A 33 16.91 -6.20 9.87
N VAL A 34 15.62 -5.99 10.16
CA VAL A 34 14.77 -7.00 10.81
C VAL A 34 14.43 -8.11 9.83
N ILE A 35 14.29 -7.82 8.53
CA ILE A 35 13.81 -8.82 7.56
C ILE A 35 14.72 -10.05 7.45
N GLY A 36 16.03 -9.85 7.67
CA GLY A 36 17.06 -10.90 7.66
C GLY A 36 17.18 -11.69 8.97
N GLU A 37 16.50 -11.26 10.04
CA GLU A 37 16.55 -11.96 11.32
C GLU A 37 15.84 -13.32 11.24
N PRO A 38 16.35 -14.35 11.95
CA PRO A 38 15.71 -15.65 12.00
C PRO A 38 14.33 -15.57 12.66
N PHE A 39 13.43 -16.45 12.23
CA PHE A 39 12.13 -16.57 12.86
C PHE A 39 12.24 -17.06 14.31
N THR A 40 11.47 -16.46 15.20
CA THR A 40 11.25 -16.90 16.58
C THR A 40 9.84 -17.48 16.76
N LYS A 41 9.60 -18.27 17.81
CA LYS A 41 8.25 -18.73 18.18
C LYS A 41 7.65 -17.89 19.31
N ASP A 42 8.33 -16.82 19.71
CA ASP A 42 7.85 -15.91 20.75
C ASP A 42 6.62 -15.15 20.25
N ARG A 43 5.49 -15.37 20.92
CA ARG A 43 4.20 -14.74 20.60
C ARG A 43 4.24 -13.21 20.77
N ARG A 44 5.18 -12.67 21.55
CA ARG A 44 5.38 -11.22 21.70
C ARG A 44 5.85 -10.56 20.40
N GLU A 45 6.40 -11.34 19.47
CA GLU A 45 6.88 -10.87 18.16
C GLU A 45 5.89 -11.23 17.03
N ALA A 46 4.68 -11.68 17.34
CA ALA A 46 3.68 -12.07 16.33
C ALA A 46 3.30 -10.91 15.40
N SER A 47 3.20 -9.68 15.93
CA SER A 47 2.95 -8.49 15.12
C SER A 47 4.11 -8.14 14.19
N GLN A 48 5.33 -8.59 14.49
CA GLN A 48 6.52 -8.37 13.67
C GLN A 48 6.87 -9.59 12.80
N GLY A 49 5.84 -10.38 12.45
CA GLY A 49 6.00 -11.57 11.61
C GLY A 49 6.96 -12.59 12.22
N PHE A 50 6.93 -12.73 13.54
CA PHE A 50 7.77 -13.64 14.30
C PHE A 50 9.27 -13.40 14.12
N ARG A 51 9.70 -12.14 14.05
CA ARG A 51 11.10 -11.74 14.09
C ARG A 51 11.34 -10.78 15.23
N VAL A 52 12.51 -10.89 15.84
CA VAL A 52 12.91 -9.97 16.91
C VAL A 52 13.22 -8.62 16.26
N ARG A 53 12.27 -7.69 16.37
CA ARG A 53 12.43 -6.32 15.87
C ARG A 53 13.34 -5.49 16.77
N ARG A 54 13.22 -5.72 18.08
CA ARG A 54 13.81 -4.92 19.17
C ARG A 54 15.32 -4.78 19.05
N GLY A 55 15.81 -3.63 19.46
CA GLY A 55 17.23 -3.30 19.52
C GLY A 55 17.54 -1.88 19.05
N THR A 56 18.81 -1.50 19.24
CA THR A 56 19.38 -0.26 18.73
C THR A 56 20.27 -0.58 17.52
N GLY A 57 20.14 0.20 16.45
CA GLY A 57 21.01 0.17 15.28
C GLY A 57 21.76 1.50 15.14
N TRP A 58 22.99 1.44 14.63
CA TRP A 58 23.79 2.60 14.28
C TRP A 58 24.15 2.59 12.80
N TYR A 59 24.01 3.74 12.16
CA TYR A 59 24.43 3.97 10.79
C TYR A 59 25.52 5.05 10.75
N GLU A 60 26.45 4.91 9.83
CA GLU A 60 27.48 5.92 9.56
C GLU A 60 27.70 6.10 8.07
N ASN A 61 27.85 7.35 7.64
CA ASN A 61 28.26 7.71 6.28
C ASN A 61 29.30 8.84 6.31
N LEU A 62 30.23 8.83 5.34
CA LEU A 62 31.19 9.90 5.12
C LEU A 62 30.79 10.72 3.90
N LEU A 63 30.30 11.93 4.14
CA LEU A 63 29.82 12.84 3.12
C LEU A 63 30.93 13.79 2.68
N GLN A 64 31.18 13.85 1.37
CA GLN A 64 31.98 14.91 0.77
C GLN A 64 31.09 16.13 0.52
N VAL A 65 31.40 17.25 1.18
CA VAL A 65 30.65 18.51 1.09
C VAL A 65 31.59 19.62 0.65
N HIS A 66 31.19 20.39 -0.36
CA HIS A 66 31.87 21.61 -0.75
C HIS A 66 31.14 22.81 -0.14
N VAL A 67 31.62 23.30 1.00
CA VAL A 67 30.95 24.40 1.70
C VAL A 67 31.20 25.72 0.96
N GLU A 68 30.14 26.30 0.43
CA GLU A 68 30.10 27.62 -0.20
C GLU A 68 29.41 28.66 0.71
N GLU A 69 29.89 29.90 0.70
CA GLU A 69 29.33 30.99 1.51
C GLU A 69 27.91 31.35 1.06
N GLY A 70 26.98 31.50 2.01
CA GLY A 70 25.58 31.82 1.72
C GLY A 70 24.72 30.62 1.30
N HIS A 71 25.28 29.42 1.22
CA HIS A 71 24.53 28.18 0.99
C HIS A 71 24.04 27.58 2.30
N ARG A 72 22.96 26.79 2.21
CA ARG A 72 22.38 26.03 3.33
C ARG A 72 22.40 24.54 3.01
N TYR A 73 22.62 23.73 4.03
CA TYR A 73 22.77 22.28 3.90
C TYR A 73 21.77 21.57 4.80
N PHE A 74 21.07 20.58 4.26
CA PHE A 74 20.07 19.82 4.99
C PHE A 74 20.25 18.31 4.80
N LEU A 75 20.01 17.55 5.87
CA LEU A 75 19.69 16.13 5.75
C LEU A 75 18.18 15.98 5.76
N ASP A 76 17.66 15.31 4.73
CA ASP A 76 16.24 15.06 4.55
C ASP A 76 15.94 13.57 4.62
N PHE A 77 15.01 13.18 5.48
CA PHE A 77 14.64 11.80 5.76
C PHE A 77 13.17 11.59 5.43
N ASP A 78 12.86 10.65 4.53
CA ASP A 78 11.47 10.30 4.20
C ASP A 78 10.82 9.34 5.23
N GLY A 79 11.63 8.78 6.13
CA GLY A 79 11.21 7.99 7.29
C GLY A 79 12.34 7.13 7.86
N ILE A 80 12.38 7.03 9.19
CA ILE A 80 13.32 6.17 9.93
C ILE A 80 12.52 5.49 11.02
N TYR A 81 12.50 4.16 11.02
CA TYR A 81 11.74 3.39 11.99
C TYR A 81 12.68 2.80 13.04
N GLU A 82 12.76 3.32 14.28
CA GLU A 82 12.14 4.54 14.81
C GLU A 82 13.04 5.23 15.87
N ARG A 83 12.54 6.28 16.55
CA ARG A 83 13.26 7.06 17.59
C ARG A 83 14.71 7.35 17.23
N SER A 84 14.86 8.01 16.10
CA SER A 84 16.15 8.34 15.52
C SER A 84 16.85 9.50 16.22
N SER A 85 18.17 9.50 16.18
CA SER A 85 19.02 10.61 16.60
C SER A 85 20.19 10.74 15.63
N VAL A 86 20.51 11.96 15.22
CA VAL A 86 21.45 12.27 14.14
C VAL A 86 22.57 13.17 14.66
N TRP A 87 23.81 12.84 14.31
CA TRP A 87 24.98 13.65 14.58
C TRP A 87 25.76 13.93 13.29
N VAL A 88 26.32 15.12 13.18
CA VAL A 88 27.24 15.52 12.12
C VAL A 88 28.53 16.00 12.75
N ASN A 89 29.65 15.37 12.39
CA ASN A 89 30.98 15.65 12.94
C ASN A 89 31.04 15.59 14.48
N GLY A 90 30.23 14.73 15.10
CA GLY A 90 30.12 14.57 16.55
C GLY A 90 29.16 15.53 17.26
N SER A 91 28.62 16.53 16.55
CA SER A 91 27.61 17.46 17.08
C SER A 91 26.19 16.94 16.82
N TYR A 92 25.31 17.05 17.81
CA TYR A 92 23.92 16.62 17.67
C TYR A 92 23.16 17.56 16.71
N ALA A 93 22.58 16.99 15.66
CA ALA A 93 21.84 17.72 14.63
C ALA A 93 20.32 17.68 14.84
N GLY A 94 19.81 16.66 15.54
CA GLY A 94 18.37 16.45 15.75
C GLY A 94 17.98 14.98 15.72
N GLY A 95 16.69 14.70 15.59
CA GLY A 95 16.15 13.35 15.58
C GLY A 95 14.63 13.36 15.47
N HIS A 96 14.04 12.19 15.33
CA HIS A 96 12.59 12.06 15.14
C HIS A 96 12.06 10.79 15.80
N LYS A 97 10.90 10.88 16.47
CA LYS A 97 10.34 9.75 17.24
C LYS A 97 9.55 8.79 16.38
N TYR A 98 8.54 9.29 15.66
CA TYR A 98 7.62 8.44 14.92
C TYR A 98 8.26 7.87 13.66
N GLY A 99 7.96 6.61 13.35
CA GLY A 99 8.68 5.87 12.33
C GLY A 99 8.30 6.16 10.88
N TYR A 100 7.15 6.79 10.65
CA TYR A 100 6.53 6.89 9.31
C TYR A 100 6.54 8.30 8.71
N THR A 101 6.72 9.33 9.53
CA THR A 101 6.67 10.73 9.11
C THR A 101 8.06 11.23 8.68
N PRO A 102 8.14 12.05 7.61
CA PRO A 102 9.39 12.62 7.16
C PRO A 102 9.84 13.75 8.09
N PHE A 103 11.14 14.03 8.09
CA PHE A 103 11.71 15.19 8.79
C PHE A 103 12.99 15.70 8.11
N ARG A 104 13.27 16.99 8.27
CA ARG A 104 14.43 17.68 7.69
C ARG A 104 15.25 18.34 8.80
N LEU A 105 16.56 18.12 8.78
CA LEU A 105 17.51 18.73 9.71
C LEU A 105 18.43 19.69 8.95
N GLU A 106 18.49 20.94 9.38
CA GLU A 106 19.51 21.86 8.89
C GLU A 106 20.85 21.56 9.56
N ILE A 107 21.90 21.41 8.74
CA ILE A 107 23.24 21.04 9.16
C ILE A 107 24.30 22.05 8.69
N THR A 108 23.88 23.21 8.20
CA THR A 108 24.74 24.28 7.66
C THR A 108 25.91 24.60 8.57
N ASP A 109 25.66 24.77 9.87
CA ASP A 109 26.70 25.11 10.86
C ASP A 109 27.52 23.91 11.35
N LEU A 110 27.14 22.69 10.96
CA LEU A 110 27.77 21.45 11.40
C LEU A 110 28.70 20.84 10.34
N VAL A 111 28.53 21.23 9.07
CA VAL A 111 29.37 20.77 7.96
C VAL A 111 30.63 21.60 7.81
N LYS A 112 31.68 20.97 7.29
CA LYS A 112 32.96 21.57 6.92
C LYS A 112 33.30 21.21 5.47
N LEU A 113 34.20 21.99 4.87
CA LEU A 113 34.74 21.66 3.56
C LEU A 113 35.45 20.29 3.60
N GLY A 114 35.12 19.42 2.64
CA GLY A 114 35.68 18.08 2.50
C GLY A 114 34.82 17.01 3.19
N GLU A 115 35.47 16.10 3.91
CA GLU A 115 34.80 14.95 4.52
C GLU A 115 34.05 15.32 5.81
N ASN A 116 32.81 14.86 5.92
CA ASN A 116 31.92 15.04 7.05
C ASN A 116 31.37 13.69 7.49
N ARG A 117 31.44 13.40 8.79
CA ARG A 117 30.89 12.16 9.33
C ARG A 117 29.46 12.36 9.78
N VAL A 118 28.53 11.59 9.23
CA VAL A 118 27.13 11.52 9.68
C VAL A 118 26.93 10.22 10.44
N GLU A 119 26.38 10.31 11.64
CA GLU A 119 26.08 9.17 12.50
C GLU A 119 24.59 9.20 12.85
N ILE A 120 23.91 8.07 12.73
CA ILE A 120 22.49 7.96 13.05
C ILE A 120 22.28 6.78 13.98
N ARG A 121 21.66 7.03 15.14
CA ARG A 121 21.17 6.00 16.05
C ARG A 121 19.69 5.79 15.78
N VAL A 122 19.26 4.54 15.71
CA VAL A 122 17.85 4.14 15.56
C VAL A 122 17.51 3.23 16.74
N ASP A 123 16.46 3.57 17.49
CA ASP A 123 16.05 2.86 18.70
C ASP A 123 14.66 2.25 18.49
N SER A 124 14.63 0.94 18.31
CA SER A 124 13.43 0.20 17.97
C SER A 124 12.84 -0.59 19.17
N ASP A 125 13.16 -0.22 20.40
CA ASP A 125 12.71 -0.93 21.62
C ASP A 125 11.32 -0.51 22.15
N VAL A 126 10.60 0.35 21.43
CA VAL A 126 9.28 0.86 21.85
C VAL A 126 8.25 -0.27 21.94
N VAL A 127 7.46 -0.25 23.02
CA VAL A 127 6.35 -1.19 23.25
C VAL A 127 5.10 -0.44 23.72
N PRO A 128 3.89 -0.87 23.31
CA PRO A 128 3.62 -1.93 22.34
C PRO A 128 4.10 -1.54 20.92
N THR A 129 4.40 -2.52 20.08
CA THR A 129 4.72 -2.31 18.66
C THR A 129 3.43 -2.13 17.85
N ASP A 130 3.54 -1.67 16.60
CA ASP A 130 2.40 -1.70 15.67
C ASP A 130 1.89 -3.14 15.45
N ARG A 131 0.65 -3.27 15.00
CA ARG A 131 -0.04 -4.56 14.80
C ARG A 131 0.55 -5.38 13.64
N TRP A 132 1.16 -4.70 12.67
CA TRP A 132 1.77 -5.27 11.47
C TRP A 132 3.31 -5.15 11.51
N TYR A 133 3.98 -5.75 10.52
CA TYR A 133 5.42 -5.71 10.38
C TYR A 133 5.92 -4.32 10.04
N THR A 134 6.80 -3.79 10.89
CA THR A 134 7.31 -2.41 10.73
C THR A 134 8.73 -2.36 10.17
N GLY A 135 9.46 -3.47 10.27
CA GLY A 135 10.90 -3.48 10.08
C GLY A 135 11.61 -2.57 11.10
N ALA A 136 12.89 -2.28 10.87
CA ALA A 136 13.59 -1.21 11.56
C ALA A 136 14.82 -0.74 10.78
N GLY A 137 15.09 0.56 10.83
CA GLY A 137 16.25 1.18 10.19
C GLY A 137 15.95 2.37 9.30
N LEU A 138 16.92 2.71 8.45
CA LEU A 138 16.81 3.73 7.42
C LEU A 138 16.08 3.13 6.20
N TYR A 139 14.80 2.82 6.37
CA TYR A 139 14.01 2.07 5.41
C TYR A 139 13.42 2.92 4.27
N ARG A 140 13.64 4.23 4.29
CA ARG A 140 13.28 5.15 3.21
C ARG A 140 14.45 6.01 2.78
N THR A 141 14.23 6.79 1.73
CA THR A 141 15.22 7.66 1.11
C THR A 141 15.77 8.68 2.11
N VAL A 142 17.10 8.84 2.08
CA VAL A 142 17.84 9.90 2.77
C VAL A 142 18.52 10.78 1.72
N LYS A 143 18.44 12.10 1.85
CA LYS A 143 19.03 13.06 0.91
C LYS A 143 19.92 14.07 1.64
N LEU A 144 21.01 14.46 0.97
CA LEU A 144 21.70 15.71 1.26
C LEU A 144 21.18 16.77 0.28
N LEU A 145 20.68 17.89 0.81
CA LEU A 145 20.22 19.04 0.04
C LEU A 145 21.17 20.21 0.25
N GLU A 146 21.56 20.85 -0.84
CA GLU A 146 22.30 22.10 -0.86
C GLU A 146 21.45 23.15 -1.58
N THR A 147 21.15 24.25 -0.89
CA THR A 147 20.31 25.34 -1.41
C THR A 147 21.00 26.69 -1.24
N GLY A 148 20.55 27.69 -2.00
CA GLY A 148 20.94 29.08 -1.79
C GLY A 148 20.30 29.70 -0.55
N LYS A 149 20.68 30.96 -0.25
CA LYS A 149 20.22 31.71 0.90
C LYS A 149 18.69 31.85 0.99
N ARG A 150 18.02 32.15 -0.13
CA ARG A 150 16.56 32.26 -0.23
C ARG A 150 15.96 30.95 -0.70
N TYR A 151 16.13 29.90 0.08
CA TYR A 151 15.62 28.57 -0.27
C TYR A 151 14.08 28.48 -0.22
N LEU A 152 13.53 27.57 -1.02
CA LEU A 152 12.10 27.26 -1.10
C LEU A 152 11.84 25.92 -0.42
N ASP A 153 11.10 25.87 0.68
CA ASP A 153 10.68 24.57 1.23
C ASP A 153 9.40 24.09 0.56
N GLU A 154 9.48 23.02 -0.20
CA GLU A 154 8.33 22.40 -0.87
C GLU A 154 7.21 21.99 0.11
N ARG A 155 7.53 21.73 1.39
CA ARG A 155 6.57 21.42 2.45
C ARG A 155 5.75 22.63 2.88
N GLU A 156 6.26 23.84 2.66
CA GLU A 156 5.57 25.09 2.95
C GLU A 156 4.83 25.64 1.71
N MET A 157 5.09 25.08 0.53
CA MET A 157 4.39 25.46 -0.70
C MET A 157 2.95 24.91 -0.74
N ILE A 158 2.01 25.74 -1.14
CA ILE A 158 0.60 25.38 -1.39
C ILE A 158 0.29 25.63 -2.85
N VAL A 159 -0.20 24.60 -3.55
CA VAL A 159 -0.69 24.71 -4.93
C VAL A 159 -2.21 24.54 -4.92
N SER A 160 -2.93 25.55 -5.38
CA SER A 160 -4.39 25.53 -5.53
C SER A 160 -4.79 25.64 -7.00
N VAL A 161 -5.81 24.88 -7.40
CA VAL A 161 -6.34 24.88 -8.76
C VAL A 161 -7.80 25.31 -8.71
N ASN A 162 -8.13 26.34 -9.49
CA ASN A 162 -9.50 26.83 -9.65
C ASN A 162 -9.90 26.80 -11.13
N PHE A 163 -11.15 26.47 -11.42
CA PHE A 163 -11.69 26.49 -12.77
C PHE A 163 -12.70 27.63 -12.89
N PRO A 164 -12.31 28.81 -13.42
CA PRO A 164 -13.23 29.94 -13.54
C PRO A 164 -14.34 29.65 -14.57
N GLY A 165 -15.57 30.05 -14.23
CA GLY A 165 -16.75 29.89 -15.10
C GLY A 165 -17.45 28.53 -14.95
N ASN A 166 -18.22 28.16 -15.97
CA ASN A 166 -18.95 26.89 -16.01
C ASN A 166 -18.19 25.90 -16.89
N GLY A 167 -17.31 25.09 -16.31
CA GLY A 167 -16.59 24.02 -17.01
C GLY A 167 -15.08 24.04 -16.75
N TYR A 168 -14.32 23.45 -17.68
CA TYR A 168 -12.88 23.22 -17.57
C TYR A 168 -12.08 23.82 -18.74
N GLU A 169 -12.58 24.89 -19.36
CA GLU A 169 -11.92 25.58 -20.48
C GLU A 169 -10.71 26.42 -20.05
N GLU A 170 -10.66 26.83 -18.78
CA GLU A 170 -9.52 27.55 -18.19
C GLU A 170 -9.24 26.99 -16.79
N ALA A 171 -7.97 26.91 -16.41
CA ALA A 171 -7.54 26.68 -15.04
C ALA A 171 -6.65 27.83 -14.56
N ALA A 172 -6.96 28.35 -13.37
CA ALA A 172 -6.10 29.23 -12.60
C ALA A 172 -5.34 28.42 -11.55
N VAL A 173 -4.02 28.33 -11.69
CA VAL A 173 -3.14 27.67 -10.71
C VAL A 173 -2.46 28.73 -9.87
N ILE A 174 -2.71 28.70 -8.56
CA ILE A 174 -2.13 29.63 -7.58
C ILE A 174 -1.10 28.87 -6.78
N VAL A 175 0.12 29.43 -6.67
CA VAL A 175 1.20 28.85 -5.88
C VAL A 175 1.61 29.85 -4.81
N GLU A 176 1.52 29.45 -3.55
CA GLU A 176 1.99 30.22 -2.40
C GLU A 176 3.21 29.51 -1.82
N THR A 177 4.36 30.18 -1.75
CA THR A 177 5.62 29.54 -1.35
C THR A 177 5.92 29.59 0.14
N GLY A 178 5.06 30.22 0.94
CA GLY A 178 5.30 30.47 2.36
C GLY A 178 6.41 31.49 2.65
N ASN A 179 6.90 32.20 1.62
CA ASN A 179 7.99 33.17 1.72
C ASN A 179 7.53 34.56 1.26
N ASP A 180 8.26 35.60 1.65
CA ASP A 180 7.96 37.00 1.32
C ASP A 180 8.86 37.60 0.21
N PHE A 181 9.83 36.83 -0.29
CA PHE A 181 10.76 37.25 -1.33
C PHE A 181 10.21 37.03 -2.76
N PRO A 182 10.81 37.69 -3.78
CA PRO A 182 10.43 37.49 -5.18
C PRO A 182 10.69 36.07 -5.68
N VAL A 183 9.75 35.57 -6.47
CA VAL A 183 9.77 34.25 -7.09
C VAL A 183 9.35 34.34 -8.56
N LYS A 184 9.87 33.42 -9.36
CA LYS A 184 9.43 33.16 -10.74
C LYS A 184 9.01 31.71 -10.81
N GLY A 185 8.09 31.38 -11.69
CA GLY A 185 7.77 29.98 -11.94
C GLY A 185 7.32 29.71 -13.34
N GLU A 186 7.34 28.43 -13.68
CA GLU A 186 6.89 27.89 -14.95
C GLU A 186 6.11 26.60 -14.74
N ILE A 187 5.04 26.44 -15.51
CA ILE A 187 4.28 25.19 -15.64
C ILE A 187 4.50 24.65 -17.04
N GLN A 188 4.88 23.37 -17.13
CA GLN A 188 5.12 22.69 -18.39
C GLN A 188 4.40 21.34 -18.48
N TYR A 189 3.71 21.10 -19.60
CA TYR A 189 3.16 19.79 -19.96
C TYR A 189 2.85 19.72 -21.47
N ALA A 190 3.21 18.61 -22.13
CA ALA A 190 2.85 18.34 -23.53
C ALA A 190 3.09 19.51 -24.53
N GLY A 191 4.13 20.32 -24.32
CA GLY A 191 4.45 21.49 -25.15
C GLY A 191 3.78 22.79 -24.72
N GLU A 192 2.83 22.76 -23.77
CA GLU A 192 2.37 23.96 -23.06
C GLU A 192 3.47 24.43 -22.10
N HIS A 193 3.70 25.73 -22.09
CA HIS A 193 4.65 26.40 -21.20
C HIS A 193 4.07 27.75 -20.80
N VAL A 194 3.79 27.93 -19.51
CA VAL A 194 3.24 29.17 -18.96
C VAL A 194 4.15 29.63 -17.83
N THR A 195 4.51 30.91 -17.84
CA THR A 195 5.40 31.51 -16.82
C THR A 195 4.65 32.54 -15.98
N ALA A 196 5.04 32.70 -14.72
CA ALA A 196 4.55 33.73 -13.83
C ALA A 196 5.68 34.32 -12.97
N GLU A 197 5.49 35.54 -12.50
CA GLU A 197 6.40 36.22 -11.56
C GLU A 197 5.60 36.80 -10.40
N GLY A 198 6.17 36.75 -9.20
CA GLY A 198 5.52 37.16 -7.96
C GLY A 198 6.49 37.85 -7.01
N ARG A 199 6.08 38.94 -6.36
CA ARG A 199 6.96 39.73 -5.47
C ARG A 199 6.98 39.26 -4.02
N GLN A 200 5.96 38.52 -3.59
CA GLN A 200 5.73 38.10 -2.19
C GLN A 200 5.46 36.59 -2.13
N GLY A 201 6.31 35.78 -2.77
CA GLY A 201 6.15 34.33 -2.78
C GLY A 201 4.85 33.79 -3.38
N ARG A 202 4.08 34.60 -4.12
CA ARG A 202 2.81 34.18 -4.74
C ARG A 202 2.88 34.23 -6.26
N LEU A 203 2.59 33.12 -6.93
CA LEU A 203 2.48 33.00 -8.38
C LEU A 203 1.04 32.67 -8.79
N GLU A 204 0.65 33.12 -9.98
CA GLU A 204 -0.64 32.79 -10.58
C GLU A 204 -0.44 32.48 -12.07
N PHE A 205 -0.85 31.29 -12.47
CA PHE A 205 -0.78 30.81 -13.85
C PHE A 205 -2.19 30.65 -14.40
N ARG A 206 -2.37 30.94 -15.70
CA ARG A 206 -3.62 30.68 -16.41
C ARG A 206 -3.36 29.73 -17.57
N LEU A 207 -4.00 28.58 -17.53
CA LEU A 207 -3.91 27.56 -18.56
C LEU A 207 -5.23 27.50 -19.31
N GLN A 208 -5.16 27.44 -20.64
CA GLN A 208 -6.33 27.31 -21.50
C GLN A 208 -6.45 25.83 -21.90
N LYS A 209 -7.65 25.27 -21.82
CA LYS A 209 -7.95 23.85 -22.09
C LYS A 209 -6.99 22.88 -21.38
N PRO A 210 -6.86 22.99 -20.05
CA PRO A 210 -5.95 22.17 -19.26
C PRO A 210 -6.23 20.67 -19.43
N PHE A 211 -5.16 19.87 -19.42
CA PHE A 211 -5.24 18.42 -19.34
C PHE A 211 -5.54 18.00 -17.89
N LEU A 212 -6.77 17.53 -17.66
CA LEU A 212 -7.19 17.17 -16.30
C LEU A 212 -6.60 15.83 -15.84
N TRP A 213 -6.27 15.75 -14.56
CA TRP A 213 -5.85 14.53 -13.88
C TRP A 213 -7.07 13.76 -13.35
N SER A 214 -7.04 12.43 -13.50
CA SER A 214 -7.95 11.46 -12.87
C SER A 214 -7.22 10.13 -12.71
N ALA A 215 -7.78 9.17 -11.97
CA ALA A 215 -7.18 7.83 -11.84
C ALA A 215 -7.08 7.11 -13.20
N GLU A 216 -7.97 7.40 -14.13
CA GLU A 216 -8.00 6.82 -15.47
C GLU A 216 -7.12 7.60 -16.46
N ASN A 217 -6.91 8.90 -16.22
CA ASN A 217 -6.05 9.78 -17.03
C ASN A 217 -5.11 10.59 -16.13
N PRO A 218 -3.99 10.00 -15.66
CA PRO A 218 -3.09 10.64 -14.69
C PRO A 218 -2.14 11.65 -15.35
N ARG A 219 -2.69 12.78 -15.82
CA ARG A 219 -1.89 13.83 -16.47
C ARG A 219 -1.20 14.73 -15.42
N LEU A 220 0.14 14.73 -15.41
CA LEU A 220 0.96 15.48 -14.46
C LEU A 220 1.73 16.60 -15.16
N TYR A 221 1.54 17.83 -14.70
CA TYR A 221 2.32 18.99 -15.06
C TYR A 221 3.58 19.09 -14.19
N GLN A 222 4.68 19.59 -14.77
CA GLN A 222 5.85 20.01 -14.02
C GLN A 222 5.70 21.48 -13.64
N LEU A 223 5.63 21.77 -12.34
CA LEU A 223 5.69 23.12 -11.78
C LEU A 223 7.10 23.36 -11.24
N LYS A 224 7.82 24.31 -11.85
CA LYS A 224 9.12 24.78 -11.36
C LYS A 224 8.97 26.17 -10.77
N VAL A 225 9.48 26.37 -9.56
CA VAL A 225 9.50 27.66 -8.87
C VAL A 225 10.93 28.01 -8.51
N CYS A 226 11.36 29.21 -8.86
CA CYS A 226 12.68 29.74 -8.61
C CYS A 226 12.58 30.96 -7.69
N SER A 227 13.38 31.02 -6.64
CA SER A 227 13.56 32.23 -5.84
C SER A 227 14.68 33.09 -6.41
N GLU A 228 14.67 34.39 -6.15
CA GLU A 228 15.70 35.31 -6.62
C GLU A 228 16.43 36.01 -5.47
N ASP A 229 17.75 36.14 -5.56
CA ASP A 229 18.61 36.96 -4.71
C ASP A 229 19.50 37.86 -5.60
N ASP A 230 19.41 39.17 -5.40
CA ASP A 230 20.09 40.21 -6.19
C ASP A 230 19.99 40.05 -7.72
N GLY A 231 18.82 39.64 -8.21
CA GLY A 231 18.54 39.47 -9.64
C GLY A 231 19.07 38.17 -10.24
N SER A 232 19.63 37.28 -9.43
CA SER A 232 20.05 35.93 -9.80
C SER A 232 19.16 34.88 -9.13
N ILE A 233 18.97 33.72 -9.77
CA ILE A 233 18.24 32.61 -9.14
C ILE A 233 19.00 32.21 -7.86
N SER A 234 18.31 32.08 -6.72
CA SER A 234 18.90 31.61 -5.45
C SER A 234 18.66 30.13 -5.24
N ASP A 235 17.42 29.67 -5.45
CA ASP A 235 17.01 28.27 -5.30
C ASP A 235 15.96 27.89 -6.36
N THR A 236 15.73 26.60 -6.55
CA THR A 236 14.72 26.05 -7.45
C THR A 236 14.05 24.83 -6.82
N ALA A 237 12.73 24.87 -6.72
CA ALA A 237 11.88 23.76 -6.32
C ALA A 237 11.06 23.25 -7.52
N VAL A 238 10.88 21.93 -7.62
CA VAL A 238 10.12 21.28 -8.68
C VAL A 238 9.06 20.38 -8.06
N LEU A 239 7.80 20.56 -8.47
CA LEU A 239 6.67 19.75 -8.03
C LEU A 239 5.95 19.17 -9.26
N SER A 240 5.53 17.90 -9.15
CA SER A 240 4.56 17.33 -10.08
C SER A 240 3.15 17.64 -9.58
N ILE A 241 2.33 18.29 -10.41
CA ILE A 241 0.96 18.69 -10.04
C ILE A 241 -0.05 18.13 -11.04
N GLY A 242 -1.23 17.75 -10.55
CA GLY A 242 -2.36 17.34 -11.39
C GLY A 242 -3.54 18.28 -11.23
N LEU A 243 -4.06 18.79 -12.35
CA LEU A 243 -5.20 19.70 -12.37
C LEU A 243 -6.49 18.90 -12.35
N ARG A 244 -7.28 19.00 -11.27
CA ARG A 244 -8.52 18.23 -11.13
C ARG A 244 -9.51 18.96 -10.25
N ASP A 245 -10.77 18.65 -10.44
CA ASP A 245 -11.89 19.10 -9.61
C ASP A 245 -12.52 17.87 -8.96
N VAL A 246 -12.57 17.85 -7.62
CA VAL A 246 -13.15 16.75 -6.84
C VAL A 246 -14.29 17.31 -6.03
N ARG A 247 -15.48 16.73 -6.19
CA ARG A 247 -16.69 17.17 -5.49
C ARG A 247 -17.40 16.02 -4.83
N ILE A 248 -17.72 16.20 -3.55
CA ILE A 248 -18.61 15.34 -2.79
C ILE A 248 -19.97 16.05 -2.77
N ILE A 249 -20.97 15.41 -3.35
CA ILE A 249 -22.32 15.96 -3.43
C ILE A 249 -23.24 15.04 -2.64
N PRO A 250 -23.87 15.52 -1.54
CA PRO A 250 -24.85 14.75 -0.77
C PRO A 250 -25.88 14.08 -1.69
N ASP A 251 -26.25 12.85 -1.36
CA ASP A 251 -27.13 11.96 -2.13
C ASP A 251 -26.71 11.59 -3.57
N LYS A 252 -25.70 12.26 -4.14
CA LYS A 252 -25.28 12.06 -5.55
C LYS A 252 -23.93 11.37 -5.70
N GLY A 253 -23.11 11.37 -4.66
CA GLY A 253 -21.82 10.67 -4.64
C GLY A 253 -20.61 11.56 -4.92
N LEU A 254 -19.51 10.91 -5.30
CA LEU A 254 -18.22 11.51 -5.61
C LEU A 254 -18.14 11.83 -7.11
N TYR A 255 -17.70 13.03 -7.45
CA TYR A 255 -17.46 13.46 -8.83
C TYR A 255 -16.02 13.90 -9.01
N VAL A 256 -15.40 13.48 -10.11
CA VAL A 256 -14.07 13.93 -10.53
C VAL A 256 -14.18 14.49 -11.94
N ASN A 257 -13.79 15.75 -12.11
CA ASN A 257 -13.89 16.49 -13.37
C ASN A 257 -15.30 16.42 -13.99
N GLY A 258 -16.33 16.51 -13.13
CA GLY A 258 -17.73 16.50 -13.53
C GLY A 258 -18.32 15.11 -13.79
N ASN A 259 -17.53 14.04 -13.70
CA ASN A 259 -18.00 12.66 -13.92
C ASN A 259 -18.19 11.93 -12.58
N PRO A 260 -19.25 11.12 -12.40
CA PRO A 260 -19.42 10.30 -11.21
C PRO A 260 -18.32 9.24 -11.12
N VAL A 261 -17.79 9.03 -9.92
CA VAL A 261 -16.71 8.07 -9.62
C VAL A 261 -17.10 7.23 -8.41
N LYS A 262 -16.87 5.90 -8.50
CA LYS A 262 -16.84 5.00 -7.35
C LYS A 262 -15.39 4.64 -7.04
N LEU A 263 -15.05 4.67 -5.75
CA LEU A 263 -13.75 4.24 -5.25
C LEU A 263 -13.73 2.71 -5.18
N ARG A 264 -12.99 2.09 -6.10
CA ARG A 264 -12.73 0.65 -6.19
C ARG A 264 -11.37 0.40 -5.57
N GLY A 265 -11.36 0.29 -4.25
CA GLY A 265 -10.14 0.46 -3.48
C GLY A 265 -9.69 -0.76 -2.70
N VAL A 266 -8.43 -0.70 -2.27
CA VAL A 266 -7.79 -1.69 -1.40
C VAL A 266 -6.98 -0.99 -0.31
N CYS A 267 -6.90 -1.62 0.87
CA CYS A 267 -5.96 -1.23 1.92
C CYS A 267 -4.59 -1.87 1.66
N LEU A 268 -3.51 -1.09 1.85
CA LEU A 268 -2.13 -1.56 1.68
C LEU A 268 -1.24 -1.14 2.85
N HIS A 269 -0.56 -2.12 3.45
CA HIS A 269 0.61 -1.91 4.31
C HIS A 269 1.89 -1.67 3.50
N GLN A 270 2.95 -1.20 4.16
CA GLN A 270 4.21 -0.79 3.49
C GLN A 270 5.24 -1.91 3.24
N ASP A 271 5.02 -3.15 3.69
CA ASP A 271 5.99 -4.21 3.42
C ASP A 271 5.83 -4.84 2.02
N ALA A 272 6.93 -5.38 1.51
CA ALA A 272 6.96 -6.14 0.28
C ALA A 272 7.45 -7.58 0.46
N GLY A 273 6.85 -8.31 1.41
CA GLY A 273 7.09 -9.73 1.61
C GLY A 273 8.56 -9.99 1.93
N CYS A 274 9.24 -10.74 1.06
CA CYS A 274 10.65 -11.08 1.22
C CYS A 274 11.63 -9.89 1.31
N LEU A 275 11.20 -8.67 0.93
CA LEU A 275 12.01 -7.45 0.97
C LEU A 275 11.76 -6.59 2.22
N GLY A 276 10.85 -6.99 3.10
CA GLY A 276 10.48 -6.21 4.28
C GLY A 276 9.96 -4.83 3.88
N VAL A 277 10.27 -3.80 4.65
CA VAL A 277 9.82 -2.41 4.37
C VAL A 277 10.80 -1.60 3.52
N ALA A 278 11.95 -2.17 3.15
CA ALA A 278 12.97 -1.53 2.32
C ALA A 278 12.80 -1.78 0.81
N ALA A 279 11.55 -1.96 0.36
CA ALA A 279 11.22 -2.24 -1.03
C ALA A 279 11.43 -1.02 -1.94
N LYS A 280 12.05 -1.21 -3.10
CA LYS A 280 12.31 -0.14 -4.08
C LYS A 280 11.08 0.23 -4.91
N LYS A 281 11.08 1.44 -5.50
CA LYS A 281 10.00 1.99 -6.32
C LYS A 281 9.52 1.02 -7.41
N GLU A 282 10.44 0.32 -8.09
CA GLU A 282 10.12 -0.62 -9.17
C GLU A 282 9.34 -1.86 -8.71
N ILE A 283 9.56 -2.33 -7.48
CA ILE A 283 8.78 -3.42 -6.88
C ILE A 283 7.35 -2.95 -6.61
N TRP A 284 7.20 -1.78 -5.99
CA TRP A 284 5.89 -1.17 -5.76
C TRP A 284 5.16 -0.87 -7.06
N LYS A 285 5.86 -0.37 -8.08
CA LYS A 285 5.28 -0.13 -9.40
C LYS A 285 4.63 -1.39 -9.96
N LYS A 286 5.32 -2.54 -9.93
CA LYS A 286 4.79 -3.82 -10.41
C LYS A 286 3.56 -4.27 -9.63
N ARG A 287 3.58 -4.10 -8.30
CA ARG A 287 2.45 -4.41 -7.41
C ARG A 287 1.22 -3.52 -7.70
N LEU A 288 1.43 -2.22 -7.85
CA LEU A 288 0.37 -1.26 -8.17
C LEU A 288 -0.18 -1.47 -9.59
N GLU A 289 0.68 -1.78 -10.57
CA GLU A 289 0.24 -2.16 -11.93
C GLU A 289 -0.70 -3.38 -11.87
N LYS A 290 -0.38 -4.41 -11.06
CA LYS A 290 -1.24 -5.58 -10.87
C LYS A 290 -2.63 -5.23 -10.32
N LEU A 291 -2.70 -4.26 -9.39
CA LEU A 291 -3.95 -3.74 -8.87
C LEU A 291 -4.73 -2.96 -9.94
N LYS A 292 -4.07 -2.13 -10.76
CA LYS A 292 -4.73 -1.45 -11.90
C LYS A 292 -5.28 -2.45 -12.91
N GLU A 293 -4.57 -3.55 -13.19
CA GLU A 293 -5.05 -4.63 -14.05
C GLU A 293 -6.34 -5.28 -13.51
N MET A 294 -6.52 -5.31 -12.18
CA MET A 294 -7.75 -5.76 -11.53
C MET A 294 -8.92 -4.78 -11.75
N GLY A 295 -8.64 -3.51 -12.09
CA GLY A 295 -9.63 -2.44 -12.11
C GLY A 295 -9.68 -1.62 -10.81
N CYS A 296 -8.72 -1.80 -9.90
CA CYS A 296 -8.55 -0.94 -8.73
C CYS A 296 -8.22 0.49 -9.17
N ASN A 297 -8.88 1.48 -8.58
CA ASN A 297 -8.61 2.91 -8.84
C ASN A 297 -8.34 3.71 -7.56
N ALA A 298 -8.41 3.09 -6.38
CA ALA A 298 -8.23 3.77 -5.11
C ALA A 298 -7.35 2.98 -4.13
N ILE A 299 -6.63 3.68 -3.27
CA ILE A 299 -5.78 3.08 -2.24
C ILE A 299 -6.07 3.75 -0.91
N ARG A 300 -6.19 2.95 0.15
CA ARG A 300 -6.10 3.43 1.53
C ARG A 300 -4.72 3.09 2.10
N ALA A 301 -4.01 4.14 2.55
CA ALA A 301 -2.69 4.08 3.14
C ALA A 301 -2.73 3.53 4.59
N ALA A 302 -3.07 2.25 4.75
CA ALA A 302 -3.31 1.63 6.04
C ALA A 302 -2.01 1.33 6.83
N HIS A 303 -1.82 1.79 8.07
CA HIS A 303 -2.46 2.94 8.74
C HIS A 303 -1.39 3.94 9.13
N HIS A 304 -0.63 4.35 8.13
CA HIS A 304 0.56 5.16 8.25
C HIS A 304 0.85 5.84 6.92
N MET A 305 1.62 6.92 6.96
CA MET A 305 2.16 7.52 5.74
C MET A 305 3.00 6.49 4.98
N HIS A 306 2.74 6.29 3.69
CA HIS A 306 3.63 5.54 2.79
C HIS A 306 4.84 6.40 2.40
N SER A 307 5.85 5.83 1.72
CA SER A 307 7.00 6.61 1.24
C SER A 307 6.60 7.62 0.16
N ALA A 308 7.38 8.69 0.00
CA ALA A 308 7.17 9.65 -1.08
C ALA A 308 7.21 8.98 -2.46
N GLU A 309 8.08 7.98 -2.65
CA GLU A 309 8.19 7.24 -3.91
C GLU A 309 6.95 6.38 -4.21
N PHE A 310 6.28 5.84 -3.18
CA PHE A 310 4.99 5.16 -3.35
C PHE A 310 3.90 6.14 -3.75
N MET A 311 3.85 7.31 -3.11
CA MET A 311 2.86 8.34 -3.42
C MET A 311 3.08 8.93 -4.83
N ASP A 312 4.33 9.04 -5.29
CA ASP A 312 4.66 9.40 -6.67
C ASP A 312 4.06 8.38 -7.66
N LEU A 313 4.12 7.08 -7.34
CA LEU A 313 3.49 6.06 -8.17
C LEU A 313 1.96 6.18 -8.19
N CYS A 314 1.34 6.58 -7.07
CA CYS A 314 -0.10 6.85 -7.04
C CYS A 314 -0.48 8.02 -7.96
N ASP A 315 0.33 9.07 -8.00
CA ASP A 315 0.15 10.20 -8.91
C ASP A 315 0.36 9.80 -10.39
N GLU A 316 1.43 9.04 -10.67
CA GLU A 316 1.87 8.62 -12.01
C GLU A 316 0.96 7.55 -12.64
N LEU A 317 0.54 6.54 -11.87
CA LEU A 317 -0.30 5.44 -12.33
C LEU A 317 -1.80 5.78 -12.26
N GLY A 318 -2.15 6.83 -11.50
CA GLY A 318 -3.51 7.27 -11.29
C GLY A 318 -4.25 6.42 -10.26
N PHE A 319 -4.14 6.80 -9.00
CA PHE A 319 -4.94 6.26 -7.91
C PHE A 319 -5.55 7.39 -7.09
N TYR A 320 -6.79 7.25 -6.67
CA TYR A 320 -7.37 8.08 -5.63
C TYR A 320 -6.92 7.57 -4.25
N VAL A 321 -6.29 8.42 -3.45
CA VAL A 321 -5.70 8.03 -2.17
C VAL A 321 -6.50 8.60 -1.01
N TYR A 322 -6.90 7.70 -0.11
CA TYR A 322 -7.19 8.00 1.28
C TYR A 322 -5.86 7.91 2.03
N GLU A 323 -5.35 9.05 2.48
CA GLU A 323 -4.10 9.12 3.24
C GLU A 323 -4.39 9.28 4.73
N GLU A 324 -3.66 8.54 5.58
CA GLU A 324 -3.81 8.62 7.04
C GLU A 324 -2.47 8.51 7.76
N CYS A 325 -2.39 9.19 8.92
CA CYS A 325 -1.16 9.29 9.69
C CYS A 325 -1.11 8.33 10.88
N PHE A 326 -2.25 7.88 11.40
CA PHE A 326 -2.33 7.17 12.68
C PHE A 326 -3.24 5.94 12.60
N ASP A 327 -2.79 4.82 13.18
CA ASP A 327 -3.69 3.71 13.54
C ASP A 327 -4.50 4.11 14.77
N LYS A 328 -3.82 4.28 15.91
CA LYS A 328 -4.41 4.68 17.19
C LYS A 328 -3.95 6.07 17.60
N TRP A 329 -4.63 6.67 18.58
CA TRP A 329 -4.25 7.96 19.14
C TRP A 329 -3.47 7.78 20.43
N THR A 330 -4.18 7.66 21.55
CA THR A 330 -3.58 7.59 22.89
C THR A 330 -3.27 6.16 23.32
N GLY A 331 -3.72 5.15 22.58
CA GLY A 331 -3.33 3.76 22.75
C GLY A 331 -2.46 3.24 21.59
N GLY A 332 -2.23 1.93 21.58
CA GLY A 332 -1.34 1.30 20.60
C GLY A 332 0.11 1.81 20.67
N HIS A 333 0.85 1.64 19.58
CA HIS A 333 2.25 2.08 19.46
C HIS A 333 2.39 3.60 19.59
N TYR A 334 1.61 4.33 18.79
CA TYR A 334 1.68 5.79 18.72
C TYR A 334 1.29 6.50 20.03
N GLY A 335 0.53 5.84 20.92
CA GLY A 335 0.17 6.38 22.22
C GLY A 335 1.37 6.87 23.05
N SER A 336 2.55 6.27 22.87
CA SER A 336 3.80 6.70 23.54
C SER A 336 4.32 8.06 23.07
N PHE A 337 3.84 8.55 21.92
CA PHE A 337 4.28 9.79 21.29
C PHE A 337 3.16 10.83 21.20
N PHE A 338 1.89 10.40 21.28
CA PHE A 338 0.74 11.24 21.00
C PHE A 338 0.79 12.57 21.72
N GLU A 339 1.03 12.61 23.04
CA GLU A 339 1.03 13.84 23.84
C GLU A 339 1.98 14.93 23.30
N THR A 340 3.12 14.53 22.75
CA THR A 340 4.18 15.48 22.33
C THR A 340 4.30 15.65 20.83
N GLU A 341 3.94 14.64 20.02
CA GLU A 341 4.29 14.60 18.59
C GLU A 341 3.11 14.73 17.63
N TRP A 342 1.86 14.51 18.08
CA TRP A 342 0.68 14.37 17.20
C TRP A 342 0.55 15.51 16.18
N ARG A 343 0.82 16.74 16.60
CA ARG A 343 0.68 17.93 15.75
C ARG A 343 1.78 17.99 14.68
N ALA A 344 3.01 17.65 15.05
CA ALA A 344 4.13 17.64 14.12
C ALA A 344 3.97 16.52 13.09
N ASP A 345 3.52 15.34 13.51
CA ASP A 345 3.32 14.18 12.64
C ASP A 345 2.13 14.37 11.69
N LEU A 346 0.99 14.87 12.19
CA LEU A 346 -0.14 15.23 11.34
C LEU A 346 0.24 16.33 10.34
N GLY A 347 1.00 17.33 10.80
CA GLY A 347 1.55 18.38 9.96
C GLY A 347 2.47 17.85 8.87
N ALA A 348 3.33 16.89 9.19
CA ALA A 348 4.26 16.27 8.23
C ALA A 348 3.51 15.54 7.12
N MET A 349 2.43 14.83 7.42
CA MET A 349 1.54 14.21 6.43
C MET A 349 0.97 15.25 5.47
N VAL A 350 0.23 16.23 5.99
CA VAL A 350 -0.47 17.19 5.13
C VAL A 350 0.53 18.02 4.32
N LYS A 351 1.61 18.50 4.94
CA LYS A 351 2.61 19.33 4.25
C LYS A 351 3.35 18.59 3.15
N ARG A 352 3.65 17.30 3.33
CA ARG A 352 4.30 16.49 2.29
C ARG A 352 3.37 16.27 1.11
N ASP A 353 2.10 15.96 1.35
CA ASP A 353 1.24 15.35 0.32
C ASP A 353 0.07 16.23 -0.17
N ARG A 354 -0.20 17.40 0.43
CA ARG A 354 -1.30 18.31 0.00
C ARG A 354 -1.23 18.78 -1.45
N ASN A 355 -0.04 18.77 -2.07
CA ASN A 355 0.12 19.16 -3.47
C ASN A 355 -0.05 17.98 -4.44
N ARG A 356 -0.23 16.75 -3.92
CA ARG A 356 -0.41 15.55 -4.75
C ARG A 356 -1.82 15.46 -5.32
N PRO A 357 -1.96 15.15 -6.61
CA PRO A 357 -3.27 14.92 -7.19
C PRO A 357 -3.92 13.61 -6.73
N CYS A 358 -3.16 12.58 -6.36
CA CYS A 358 -3.73 11.32 -5.91
C CYS A 358 -4.54 11.46 -4.62
N VAL A 359 -4.09 12.28 -3.66
CA VAL A 359 -4.77 12.44 -2.38
C VAL A 359 -6.10 13.16 -2.56
N ILE A 360 -7.19 12.52 -2.14
CA ILE A 360 -8.54 13.09 -2.18
C ILE A 360 -9.27 13.03 -0.83
N ILE A 361 -8.77 12.27 0.14
CA ILE A 361 -9.36 12.13 1.47
C ILE A 361 -8.24 12.12 2.51
N TRP A 362 -8.45 12.85 3.61
CA TRP A 362 -7.58 12.83 4.78
C TRP A 362 -8.21 12.06 5.93
N GLY A 363 -7.54 11.01 6.39
CA GLY A 363 -7.89 10.24 7.58
C GLY A 363 -7.05 10.66 8.80
N VAL A 364 -7.71 10.89 9.93
CA VAL A 364 -7.01 11.27 11.19
C VAL A 364 -6.84 10.11 12.16
N GLY A 365 -7.32 8.89 11.85
CA GLY A 365 -7.19 7.71 12.72
C GLY A 365 -7.97 6.50 12.20
N ASN A 366 -7.68 5.33 12.77
CA ASN A 366 -8.31 4.05 12.45
C ASN A 366 -8.78 3.27 13.69
N GLU A 367 -10.10 3.08 13.84
CA GLU A 367 -10.70 2.27 14.91
C GLU A 367 -10.15 2.61 16.31
N VAL A 368 -9.99 3.89 16.60
CA VAL A 368 -9.37 4.40 17.84
C VAL A 368 -10.18 4.04 19.07
N GLU A 369 -9.63 4.31 20.25
CA GLU A 369 -10.27 3.99 21.52
C GLU A 369 -11.57 4.80 21.75
N ASN A 370 -12.52 4.24 22.52
CA ASN A 370 -13.71 4.95 23.03
C ASN A 370 -14.61 5.58 21.94
N GLN A 371 -14.80 4.92 20.81
CA GLN A 371 -15.52 5.47 19.65
C GLN A 371 -16.95 5.92 20.00
N GLY A 372 -17.29 7.14 19.57
CA GLY A 372 -18.56 7.81 19.86
C GLY A 372 -18.64 8.46 21.25
N GLN A 373 -17.66 8.28 22.13
CA GLN A 373 -17.67 8.88 23.48
C GLN A 373 -17.05 10.27 23.51
N ASN A 374 -17.44 11.09 24.48
CA ASN A 374 -16.94 12.48 24.65
C ASN A 374 -15.42 12.60 24.70
N SER A 375 -14.71 11.62 25.27
CA SER A 375 -13.24 11.61 25.33
C SER A 375 -12.63 11.55 23.93
N MET A 376 -13.10 10.62 23.10
CA MET A 376 -12.68 10.44 21.71
C MET A 376 -13.12 11.63 20.85
N LEU A 377 -14.37 12.08 20.96
CA LEU A 377 -14.90 13.19 20.17
C LEU A 377 -14.13 14.50 20.37
N ARG A 378 -13.56 14.75 21.56
CA ARG A 378 -12.67 15.90 21.81
C ARG A 378 -11.36 15.81 21.01
N ILE A 379 -10.74 14.63 20.96
CA ILE A 379 -9.52 14.40 20.19
C ILE A 379 -9.83 14.48 18.69
N LEU A 380 -10.91 13.85 18.24
CA LEU A 380 -11.34 13.91 16.84
C LEU A 380 -11.54 15.37 16.40
N LYS A 381 -12.26 16.17 17.19
CA LYS A 381 -12.47 17.59 16.91
C LYS A 381 -11.16 18.37 16.82
N MET A 382 -10.20 18.09 17.70
CA MET A 382 -8.87 18.71 17.68
C MET A 382 -8.10 18.38 16.41
N LEU A 383 -8.04 17.09 16.03
CA LEU A 383 -7.32 16.62 14.85
C LEU A 383 -7.95 17.13 13.55
N VAL A 384 -9.30 17.09 13.46
CA VAL A 384 -10.02 17.63 12.30
C VAL A 384 -9.78 19.14 12.15
N ALA A 385 -9.78 19.88 13.25
CA ALA A 385 -9.52 21.32 13.21
C ALA A 385 -8.11 21.64 12.71
N GLU A 386 -7.09 20.95 13.25
CA GLU A 386 -5.69 21.12 12.80
C GLU A 386 -5.55 20.76 11.33
N LEU A 387 -6.15 19.65 10.88
CA LEU A 387 -6.04 19.23 9.50
C LEU A 387 -6.70 20.24 8.54
N LYS A 388 -7.89 20.75 8.89
CA LYS A 388 -8.58 21.78 8.09
C LYS A 388 -7.84 23.11 8.05
N GLU A 389 -7.03 23.43 9.06
CA GLU A 389 -6.14 24.60 9.04
C GLU A 389 -4.98 24.39 8.04
N LEU A 390 -4.45 23.18 7.94
CA LEU A 390 -3.35 22.84 7.04
C LEU A 390 -3.79 22.62 5.58
N ASP A 391 -4.96 22.01 5.37
CA ASP A 391 -5.60 21.80 4.07
C ASP A 391 -7.13 21.64 4.21
N GLY A 392 -7.87 22.71 3.91
CA GLY A 392 -9.33 22.70 3.87
C GLY A 392 -9.94 22.31 2.52
N THR A 393 -9.13 21.93 1.52
CA THR A 393 -9.60 21.65 0.15
C THR A 393 -10.08 20.21 -0.06
N ARG A 394 -9.82 19.32 0.91
CA ARG A 394 -10.15 17.90 0.87
C ARG A 394 -10.98 17.51 2.10
N PRO A 395 -11.91 16.54 1.97
CA PRO A 395 -12.67 16.03 3.10
C PRO A 395 -11.77 15.38 4.15
N VAL A 396 -12.08 15.67 5.42
CA VAL A 396 -11.43 15.09 6.59
C VAL A 396 -12.35 14.07 7.24
N THR A 397 -11.82 12.90 7.57
CA THR A 397 -12.58 11.77 8.11
C THR A 397 -11.78 10.95 9.11
N TYR A 398 -12.45 9.96 9.70
CA TYR A 398 -11.94 9.00 10.65
C TYR A 398 -12.53 7.63 10.32
N ALA A 399 -11.70 6.61 10.12
CA ALA A 399 -12.14 5.25 9.81
C ALA A 399 -12.70 4.59 11.08
N MET A 400 -14.03 4.51 11.15
CA MET A 400 -14.75 4.12 12.35
C MET A 400 -15.23 2.68 12.30
N ASN A 401 -15.20 2.03 13.46
CA ASN A 401 -15.76 0.72 13.72
C ASN A 401 -16.36 0.69 15.14
N PRO A 402 -17.48 1.39 15.40
CA PRO A 402 -18.08 1.49 16.72
C PRO A 402 -18.84 0.19 17.05
N HIS A 403 -18.13 -0.94 17.06
CA HIS A 403 -18.65 -2.25 17.41
C HIS A 403 -18.32 -2.64 18.84
N PHE A 404 -17.34 -2.01 19.47
CA PHE A 404 -16.90 -2.37 20.82
C PHE A 404 -17.15 -1.22 21.80
N LYS A 405 -17.75 -1.54 22.95
CA LYS A 405 -17.74 -0.65 24.11
C LYS A 405 -16.43 -0.82 24.86
N ARG A 406 -15.87 0.31 25.30
CA ARG A 406 -14.89 0.39 26.37
C ARG A 406 -15.41 1.43 27.34
N GLU A 407 -16.32 1.01 28.22
CA GLU A 407 -16.88 1.90 29.23
C GLU A 407 -16.03 1.82 30.51
N SER A 408 -14.94 2.58 30.58
CA SER A 408 -14.22 2.71 31.85
C SER A 408 -14.93 3.72 32.75
N GLN A 409 -15.98 3.29 33.47
CA GLN A 409 -16.46 3.98 34.68
C GLN A 409 -16.04 3.25 35.96
N ILE A 410 -14.82 2.73 36.01
CA ILE A 410 -14.34 2.01 37.19
C ILE A 410 -13.62 2.99 38.13
N ASP A 411 -14.19 3.20 39.31
CA ASP A 411 -13.54 3.84 40.45
C ASP A 411 -12.39 2.94 40.93
N ILE A 412 -11.17 3.27 40.51
CA ILE A 412 -9.93 2.51 40.79
C ILE A 412 -9.72 2.30 42.31
N SER A 413 -10.29 3.18 43.14
CA SER A 413 -10.19 3.08 44.60
C SER A 413 -10.98 1.91 45.23
N ARG A 414 -11.84 1.25 44.45
CA ARG A 414 -12.66 0.10 44.89
C ARG A 414 -12.10 -1.27 44.50
N ILE A 415 -11.01 -1.31 43.72
CA ILE A 415 -10.43 -2.56 43.20
C ILE A 415 -9.72 -3.31 44.33
N LYS A 416 -10.23 -4.50 44.69
CA LYS A 416 -9.63 -5.41 45.68
C LYS A 416 -8.94 -6.62 45.05
N ASP A 417 -9.28 -6.94 43.81
CA ASP A 417 -8.69 -8.02 43.01
C ASP A 417 -8.50 -7.55 41.56
N ILE A 418 -7.31 -7.75 41.02
CA ILE A 418 -6.93 -7.33 39.67
C ILE A 418 -7.44 -8.30 38.60
N GLN A 419 -7.77 -9.54 39.00
CA GLN A 419 -8.27 -10.56 38.09
C GLN A 419 -9.77 -10.37 37.81
N GLU A 420 -10.52 -9.94 38.81
CA GLU A 420 -11.94 -9.55 38.69
C GLU A 420 -12.11 -8.33 37.75
N PHE A 421 -11.13 -7.41 37.72
CA PHE A 421 -11.09 -6.27 36.79
C PHE A 421 -10.94 -6.66 35.31
N VAL A 422 -10.24 -7.76 35.02
CA VAL A 422 -10.07 -8.24 33.63
C VAL A 422 -11.33 -8.92 33.13
N ASP A 423 -12.09 -9.55 34.03
CA ASP A 423 -13.35 -10.21 33.71
C ASP A 423 -14.56 -9.24 33.71
N GLU A 424 -14.48 -8.09 34.40
CA GLU A 424 -15.51 -7.03 34.45
C GLU A 424 -15.26 -5.81 33.54
N ALA A 425 -14.08 -5.68 32.93
CA ALA A 425 -13.84 -4.68 31.88
C ALA A 425 -14.59 -5.09 30.62
N ASP A 426 -15.81 -4.55 30.48
CA ASP A 426 -16.76 -4.86 29.42
C ASP A 426 -16.24 -4.34 28.05
N ASP A 427 -15.34 -5.09 27.41
CA ASP A 427 -15.03 -5.05 25.98
C ASP A 427 -16.22 -5.68 25.20
N THR A 428 -17.47 -5.28 25.50
CA THR A 428 -18.66 -5.87 24.88
C THR A 428 -18.92 -5.35 23.48
N GLU A 429 -19.27 -6.27 22.60
CA GLU A 429 -19.85 -5.94 21.31
C GLU A 429 -21.15 -5.15 21.53
N ILE A 430 -21.30 -4.02 20.86
CA ILE A 430 -22.56 -3.28 20.80
C ILE A 430 -23.50 -4.13 19.94
N TRP A 431 -24.49 -4.77 20.56
CA TRP A 431 -25.49 -5.55 19.83
C TRP A 431 -26.64 -4.67 19.33
N ASP A 432 -26.93 -3.58 20.03
CA ASP A 432 -27.97 -2.63 19.66
C ASP A 432 -27.55 -1.80 18.45
N VAL A 433 -28.26 -1.99 17.33
CA VAL A 433 -28.01 -1.25 16.10
C VAL A 433 -28.31 0.25 16.30
N GLU A 434 -29.34 0.62 17.06
CA GLU A 434 -29.67 2.04 17.29
C GLU A 434 -28.53 2.75 18.02
N GLU A 435 -27.93 2.10 19.02
CA GLU A 435 -26.75 2.65 19.71
C GLU A 435 -25.55 2.81 18.76
N LYS A 436 -25.31 1.86 17.85
CA LYS A 436 -24.24 2.01 16.83
C LYS A 436 -24.50 3.25 15.98
N ILE A 437 -25.72 3.39 15.46
CA ILE A 437 -26.12 4.53 14.63
C ILE A 437 -25.96 5.85 15.39
N ASP A 438 -26.34 5.90 16.67
CA ASP A 438 -26.17 7.10 17.51
C ASP A 438 -24.70 7.47 17.73
N ARG A 439 -23.81 6.50 17.94
CA ARG A 439 -22.36 6.76 18.01
C ARG A 439 -21.82 7.28 16.67
N ILE A 440 -22.23 6.68 15.56
CA ILE A 440 -21.86 7.13 14.21
C ILE A 440 -22.35 8.56 13.98
N LYS A 441 -23.55 8.91 14.43
CA LYS A 441 -24.08 10.29 14.35
C LYS A 441 -23.22 11.30 15.09
N GLU A 442 -22.80 11.00 16.32
CA GLU A 442 -21.92 11.91 17.05
C GLU A 442 -20.57 12.10 16.37
N ILE A 443 -20.01 11.04 15.76
CA ILE A 443 -18.79 11.12 14.95
C ILE A 443 -19.04 11.94 13.68
N GLY A 444 -20.15 11.67 12.97
CA GLY A 444 -20.54 12.29 11.71
C GLY A 444 -20.72 13.81 11.79
N LYS A 445 -21.04 14.34 12.98
CA LYS A 445 -21.06 15.79 13.23
C LYS A 445 -19.69 16.47 13.08
N LEU A 446 -18.59 15.72 13.20
CA LEU A 446 -17.24 16.26 13.22
C LEU A 446 -16.47 16.03 11.91
N VAL A 447 -16.84 15.02 11.12
CA VAL A 447 -16.16 14.63 9.87
C VAL A 447 -16.94 15.05 8.63
N ASP A 448 -16.27 15.16 7.47
CA ASP A 448 -16.90 15.60 6.21
C ASP A 448 -17.63 14.45 5.50
N ILE A 449 -17.11 13.22 5.61
CA ILE A 449 -17.73 11.98 5.10
C ILE A 449 -17.72 10.91 6.19
N LEU A 450 -18.58 9.90 6.07
CA LEU A 450 -18.60 8.75 6.97
C LEU A 450 -17.67 7.66 6.41
N SER A 451 -16.62 7.35 7.14
CA SER A 451 -15.68 6.27 6.80
C SER A 451 -15.94 5.07 7.69
N CYS A 452 -16.57 4.04 7.14
CA CYS A 452 -17.12 2.93 7.89
C CYS A 452 -16.36 1.64 7.59
N ASN A 453 -15.70 1.06 8.59
CA ASN A 453 -15.15 -0.29 8.51
C ASN A 453 -16.25 -1.32 8.82
N TYR A 454 -16.45 -2.31 7.94
CA TYR A 454 -17.31 -3.51 8.11
C TYR A 454 -18.79 -3.27 8.49
N GLN A 455 -19.40 -2.17 8.02
CA GLN A 455 -20.75 -1.73 8.38
C GLN A 455 -21.75 -1.68 7.22
N GLU A 456 -21.44 -2.30 6.08
CA GLU A 456 -22.20 -2.27 4.83
C GLU A 456 -23.66 -2.73 5.02
N GLN A 457 -23.88 -3.65 5.96
CA GLN A 457 -25.21 -4.15 6.35
C GLN A 457 -26.11 -3.10 7.02
N TRP A 458 -25.57 -1.94 7.42
CA TRP A 458 -26.32 -0.86 8.07
C TRP A 458 -26.29 0.46 7.30
N TYR A 459 -25.75 0.49 6.07
CA TYR A 459 -25.62 1.75 5.31
C TYR A 459 -26.95 2.47 5.05
N GLU A 460 -28.04 1.73 4.84
CA GLU A 460 -29.37 2.35 4.68
C GLU A 460 -29.83 3.05 5.97
N GLN A 461 -29.65 2.43 7.13
CA GLN A 461 -29.99 3.02 8.43
C GLN A 461 -29.08 4.21 8.76
N ILE A 462 -27.77 4.09 8.48
CA ILE A 462 -26.80 5.18 8.64
C ILE A 462 -27.20 6.37 7.76
N HIS A 463 -27.51 6.12 6.49
CA HIS A 463 -27.88 7.17 5.54
C HIS A 463 -29.24 7.81 5.90
N THR A 464 -30.22 7.03 6.33
CA THR A 464 -31.51 7.55 6.82
C THR A 464 -31.30 8.51 8.00
N ALA A 465 -30.34 8.20 8.88
CA ALA A 465 -30.03 9.03 10.04
C ALA A 465 -29.21 10.29 9.71
N MET A 466 -28.42 10.27 8.63
CA MET A 466 -27.53 11.35 8.19
C MET A 466 -27.52 11.47 6.66
N PRO A 467 -28.64 11.87 6.03
CA PRO A 467 -28.76 11.91 4.57
C PRO A 467 -27.78 12.88 3.92
N GLU A 468 -27.31 13.89 4.65
CA GLU A 468 -26.33 14.85 4.15
C GLU A 468 -24.91 14.28 4.01
N LYS A 469 -24.64 13.08 4.57
CA LYS A 469 -23.31 12.47 4.58
C LYS A 469 -23.20 11.35 3.53
N LEU A 470 -22.11 11.40 2.76
CA LEU A 470 -21.69 10.27 1.95
C LEU A 470 -20.95 9.23 2.80
N ILE A 471 -21.06 7.96 2.40
CA ILE A 471 -20.48 6.81 3.08
C ILE A 471 -19.37 6.20 2.21
N LEU A 472 -18.22 5.92 2.80
CA LEU A 472 -17.14 5.13 2.21
C LEU A 472 -16.89 3.91 3.09
N GLY A 473 -16.94 2.71 2.52
CA GLY A 473 -16.45 1.52 3.19
C GLY A 473 -14.93 1.55 3.26
N THR A 474 -14.35 1.96 4.39
CA THR A 474 -12.89 2.15 4.52
C THR A 474 -12.11 0.89 4.89
N GLU A 475 -12.83 -0.15 5.34
CA GLU A 475 -12.43 -1.56 5.32
C GLU A 475 -13.67 -2.38 5.04
N VAL A 476 -13.60 -3.24 4.03
CA VAL A 476 -14.66 -4.19 3.70
C VAL A 476 -14.05 -5.59 3.52
N TYR A 477 -14.87 -6.61 3.74
CA TYR A 477 -14.46 -7.99 3.47
C TYR A 477 -14.36 -8.25 1.98
N GLN A 478 -13.54 -9.22 1.57
CA GLN A 478 -13.38 -9.55 0.14
C GLN A 478 -14.56 -10.34 -0.46
N TYR A 479 -15.34 -11.06 0.36
CA TYR A 479 -16.38 -11.96 -0.15
C TYR A 479 -17.70 -11.93 0.62
N PHE A 480 -17.68 -11.94 1.96
CA PHE A 480 -18.89 -12.05 2.77
C PHE A 480 -19.29 -10.72 3.39
N LYS A 481 -20.48 -10.21 3.06
CA LYS A 481 -21.11 -9.12 3.81
C LYS A 481 -21.71 -9.69 5.11
N GLY A 482 -21.61 -8.94 6.20
CA GLY A 482 -22.24 -9.31 7.48
C GLY A 482 -23.77 -9.27 7.44
N HIS A 483 -24.42 -9.94 8.39
CA HIS A 483 -25.88 -9.87 8.58
C HIS A 483 -26.24 -8.66 9.47
N PRO A 484 -27.34 -7.93 9.19
CA PRO A 484 -27.73 -6.75 9.98
C PRO A 484 -28.00 -7.05 11.46
N ASP A 485 -28.60 -8.19 11.79
CA ASP A 485 -28.92 -8.56 13.18
C ASP A 485 -27.73 -9.19 13.93
N GLN A 486 -26.74 -9.70 13.21
CA GLN A 486 -25.56 -10.36 13.79
C GLN A 486 -24.42 -10.25 12.80
N PHE A 487 -23.51 -9.29 13.02
CA PHE A 487 -22.52 -8.89 12.01
C PHE A 487 -21.61 -10.04 11.56
N LYS A 488 -21.28 -10.98 12.46
CA LYS A 488 -20.47 -12.17 12.15
C LYS A 488 -21.25 -13.33 11.52
N ASN A 489 -22.49 -13.12 11.09
CA ASN A 489 -23.19 -14.11 10.28
C ASN A 489 -22.87 -13.87 8.80
N TYR A 490 -22.39 -14.93 8.15
CA TYR A 490 -22.06 -14.93 6.73
C TYR A 490 -23.35 -14.83 5.89
N THR A 491 -23.49 -13.74 5.14
CA THR A 491 -24.48 -13.65 4.07
C THR A 491 -23.86 -14.02 2.72
N GLN A 492 -24.68 -14.34 1.73
CA GLN A 492 -24.18 -14.58 0.37
C GLN A 492 -23.86 -13.28 -0.38
N ASP A 493 -24.24 -12.11 0.13
CA ASP A 493 -23.96 -10.83 -0.54
C ASP A 493 -22.46 -10.50 -0.51
N ASN A 494 -21.91 -10.07 -1.65
CA ASN A 494 -20.58 -9.49 -1.69
C ASN A 494 -20.62 -7.98 -1.35
N PRO A 495 -19.85 -7.49 -0.35
CA PRO A 495 -19.88 -6.08 0.04
C PRO A 495 -19.38 -5.13 -1.06
N SER A 496 -18.53 -5.60 -1.98
CA SER A 496 -17.99 -4.80 -3.09
C SER A 496 -19.03 -4.39 -4.12
N LEU A 497 -20.22 -5.01 -4.09
CA LEU A 497 -21.35 -4.65 -4.96
C LEU A 497 -22.28 -3.61 -4.30
N VAL A 498 -22.10 -3.30 -3.01
CA VAL A 498 -22.94 -2.31 -2.30
C VAL A 498 -22.80 -0.90 -2.87
N PRO A 499 -21.59 -0.41 -3.24
CA PRO A 499 -21.45 0.92 -3.86
C PRO A 499 -22.20 1.09 -5.17
N GLU A 500 -22.45 0.00 -5.91
CA GLU A 500 -23.20 0.03 -7.19
C GLU A 500 -24.72 0.11 -6.96
N ARG A 501 -25.20 -0.12 -5.73
CA ARG A 501 -26.63 -0.06 -5.37
C ARG A 501 -27.08 1.34 -4.93
N TYR A 502 -26.16 2.17 -4.43
CA TYR A 502 -26.50 3.44 -3.79
C TYR A 502 -25.54 4.57 -4.17
N ASP A 503 -26.06 5.72 -4.59
CA ASP A 503 -25.25 6.89 -4.95
C ASP A 503 -24.57 7.54 -3.74
N TYR A 504 -25.20 7.48 -2.55
CA TYR A 504 -24.63 7.98 -1.31
C TYR A 504 -23.46 7.13 -0.76
N VAL A 505 -23.20 5.94 -1.34
CA VAL A 505 -22.03 5.10 -1.03
C VAL A 505 -20.97 5.31 -2.10
N ILE A 506 -19.90 6.03 -1.79
CA ILE A 506 -18.90 6.47 -2.76
C ILE A 506 -17.85 5.42 -3.12
N GLY A 507 -17.85 4.27 -2.45
CA GLY A 507 -16.96 3.16 -2.76
C GLY A 507 -16.65 2.25 -1.57
N SER A 508 -15.67 1.39 -1.76
CA SER A 508 -15.21 0.40 -0.78
C SER A 508 -13.69 0.17 -0.89
N MET A 509 -13.05 -0.13 0.24
CA MET A 509 -11.63 -0.43 0.38
C MET A 509 -11.47 -1.84 0.97
N ILE A 510 -11.03 -2.81 0.16
CA ILE A 510 -10.88 -4.21 0.59
C ILE A 510 -9.73 -4.34 1.59
N TRP A 511 -9.97 -5.01 2.73
CA TRP A 511 -8.91 -5.48 3.62
C TRP A 511 -8.49 -6.90 3.24
N ALA A 512 -7.35 -7.13 2.59
CA ALA A 512 -6.38 -6.17 2.06
C ALA A 512 -6.07 -6.44 0.59
N GLY A 513 -5.36 -5.51 -0.08
CA GLY A 513 -5.00 -5.66 -1.49
C GLY A 513 -3.90 -6.70 -1.74
N ILE A 514 -2.90 -6.75 -0.87
CA ILE A 514 -1.74 -7.64 -0.95
C ILE A 514 -1.44 -8.18 0.45
N ASP A 515 -1.08 -9.46 0.55
CA ASP A 515 -0.66 -10.10 1.80
C ASP A 515 0.54 -9.32 2.38
N TYR A 516 0.56 -9.20 3.70
CA TYR A 516 1.55 -8.40 4.43
C TYR A 516 2.05 -9.17 5.66
N LEU A 517 3.23 -8.81 6.16
CA LEU A 517 3.83 -9.45 7.33
C LEU A 517 3.28 -8.86 8.64
N GLY A 518 3.30 -9.66 9.71
CA GLY A 518 2.67 -9.28 10.98
C GLY A 518 1.18 -9.60 11.02
N GLU A 519 0.48 -9.09 12.04
CA GLU A 519 -0.95 -9.36 12.31
C GLU A 519 -1.33 -10.85 12.17
N SER A 520 -0.39 -11.72 12.52
CA SER A 520 -0.50 -13.14 12.25
C SER A 520 -1.50 -13.80 13.19
N MET A 521 -2.30 -14.73 12.66
CA MET A 521 -3.24 -15.57 13.44
C MET A 521 -2.55 -16.67 14.26
N GLY A 522 -1.28 -16.47 14.64
CA GLY A 522 -0.43 -17.42 15.36
C GLY A 522 0.58 -18.16 14.50
N TYR A 523 1.65 -18.65 15.15
CA TYR A 523 2.70 -19.44 14.50
C TYR A 523 2.11 -20.77 13.98
N PRO A 524 2.43 -21.23 12.74
CA PRO A 524 3.56 -20.83 11.93
C PRO A 524 3.30 -19.71 10.91
N ALA A 525 2.13 -19.10 10.85
CA ALA A 525 1.95 -17.92 9.99
C ALA A 525 2.86 -16.77 10.46
N LYS A 526 3.37 -15.95 9.55
CA LYS A 526 4.17 -14.73 9.83
C LYS A 526 3.53 -13.46 9.26
N GLY A 527 2.32 -13.57 8.77
CA GLY A 527 1.65 -12.53 8.02
C GLY A 527 0.16 -12.74 7.93
N TRP A 528 -0.50 -11.75 7.36
CA TRP A 528 -1.88 -11.79 6.96
C TRP A 528 -2.04 -12.43 5.58
N ASN A 529 -2.84 -13.49 5.50
CA ASN A 529 -3.11 -14.25 4.27
C ASN A 529 -4.47 -13.93 3.63
N GLY A 530 -5.27 -13.04 4.22
CA GLY A 530 -6.62 -12.73 3.77
C GLY A 530 -6.69 -11.68 2.67
N ALA A 531 -5.64 -11.49 1.87
CA ALA A 531 -5.60 -10.49 0.82
C ALA A 531 -5.83 -11.08 -0.58
N LEU A 532 -5.99 -10.20 -1.57
CA LEU A 532 -6.28 -10.58 -2.96
C LEU A 532 -5.05 -11.12 -3.72
N ILE A 533 -3.85 -10.73 -3.29
CA ILE A 533 -2.58 -11.05 -3.94
C ILE A 533 -1.57 -11.52 -2.88
N ARG A 534 -0.81 -12.57 -3.17
CA ARG A 534 0.25 -13.09 -2.29
C ARG A 534 1.45 -12.15 -2.17
N THR A 535 2.29 -12.38 -1.16
CA THR A 535 3.53 -11.60 -0.94
C THR A 535 4.48 -11.64 -2.15
N ASN A 536 4.44 -12.73 -2.94
CA ASN A 536 5.26 -12.90 -4.14
C ASN A 536 4.60 -12.37 -5.44
N GLY A 537 3.40 -11.79 -5.35
CA GLY A 537 2.66 -11.21 -6.48
C GLY A 537 1.63 -12.13 -7.15
N GLU A 538 1.48 -13.38 -6.69
CA GLU A 538 0.49 -14.32 -7.25
C GLU A 538 -0.96 -13.91 -6.87
N PRO A 539 -1.86 -13.68 -7.84
CA PRO A 539 -3.27 -13.41 -7.56
C PRO A 539 -4.00 -14.62 -6.96
N LYS A 540 -4.92 -14.39 -6.04
CA LYS A 540 -5.86 -15.39 -5.48
C LYS A 540 -7.24 -15.29 -6.13
N ALA A 541 -8.15 -16.21 -5.82
CA ALA A 541 -9.50 -16.20 -6.38
C ALA A 541 -10.23 -14.85 -6.19
N GLY A 542 -10.07 -14.23 -5.01
CA GLY A 542 -10.65 -12.92 -4.69
C GLY A 542 -10.25 -11.82 -5.69
N TYR A 543 -9.02 -11.84 -6.21
CA TYR A 543 -8.56 -10.91 -7.24
C TYR A 543 -9.44 -10.99 -8.48
N TYR A 544 -9.71 -12.19 -8.98
CA TYR A 544 -10.47 -12.39 -10.22
C TYR A 544 -11.96 -12.14 -10.04
N ILE A 545 -12.50 -12.39 -8.83
CA ILE A 545 -13.86 -12.00 -8.47
C ILE A 545 -14.00 -10.48 -8.58
N LEU A 546 -13.13 -9.71 -7.91
CA LEU A 546 -13.18 -8.25 -7.97
C LEU A 546 -12.85 -7.73 -9.38
N GLN A 547 -11.95 -8.38 -10.10
CA GLN A 547 -11.66 -8.04 -11.49
C GLN A 547 -12.93 -8.11 -12.36
N SER A 548 -13.77 -9.13 -12.16
CA SER A 548 -15.05 -9.24 -12.89
C SER A 548 -16.04 -8.10 -12.55
N TYR A 549 -15.91 -7.46 -11.39
CA TYR A 549 -16.75 -6.32 -11.02
C TYR A 549 -16.17 -4.99 -11.48
N TRP A 550 -14.84 -4.86 -11.48
CA TRP A 550 -14.17 -3.56 -11.55
C TRP A 550 -13.53 -3.26 -12.89
N THR A 551 -13.30 -4.25 -13.75
CA THR A 551 -12.75 -4.01 -15.08
C THR A 551 -13.82 -3.96 -16.16
N ALA A 552 -13.60 -3.09 -17.15
CA ALA A 552 -14.36 -3.08 -18.40
C ALA A 552 -13.79 -4.06 -19.43
N ARG A 553 -12.56 -4.57 -19.23
CA ARG A 553 -11.93 -5.53 -20.16
C ARG A 553 -12.67 -6.87 -20.06
N PRO A 554 -13.18 -7.45 -21.16
CA PRO A 554 -13.82 -8.76 -21.13
C PRO A 554 -12.91 -9.83 -20.52
N MET A 555 -13.42 -10.57 -19.53
CA MET A 555 -12.67 -11.60 -18.82
C MET A 555 -13.57 -12.76 -18.38
N VAL A 556 -12.96 -13.95 -18.27
CA VAL A 556 -13.52 -15.13 -17.62
C VAL A 556 -12.43 -15.76 -16.77
N HIS A 557 -12.78 -16.23 -15.57
CA HIS A 557 -11.86 -16.95 -14.70
C HIS A 557 -12.57 -18.08 -13.97
N PHE A 558 -12.08 -19.30 -14.14
CA PHE A 558 -12.58 -20.55 -13.59
C PHE A 558 -11.68 -21.03 -12.46
N GLU A 559 -12.29 -21.37 -11.34
CA GLU A 559 -11.61 -22.05 -10.24
C GLU A 559 -12.48 -23.16 -9.66
N VAL A 560 -11.82 -24.10 -8.97
CA VAL A 560 -12.46 -25.20 -8.25
C VAL A 560 -12.27 -25.03 -6.75
N MET A 561 -13.22 -25.53 -5.98
CA MET A 561 -13.09 -25.60 -4.53
C MET A 561 -12.32 -26.87 -4.15
N ASP A 562 -11.18 -26.72 -3.47
CA ASP A 562 -10.30 -27.84 -3.12
C ASP A 562 -9.96 -27.89 -1.62
N TYR A 563 -10.83 -28.54 -0.85
CA TYR A 563 -10.62 -28.78 0.59
C TYR A 563 -9.48 -29.76 0.93
N SER A 564 -8.73 -30.27 -0.05
CA SER A 564 -7.49 -31.02 0.22
C SER A 564 -6.28 -30.11 0.46
N LEU A 565 -6.38 -28.82 0.17
CA LEU A 565 -5.33 -27.86 0.45
C LEU A 565 -5.28 -27.53 1.95
N SER A 566 -4.09 -27.16 2.43
CA SER A 566 -3.94 -26.73 3.82
C SER A 566 -4.59 -25.37 4.02
N ASP A 567 -5.32 -25.20 5.12
CA ASP A 567 -5.77 -23.90 5.60
C ASP A 567 -4.59 -22.89 5.65
N GLU A 568 -4.78 -21.71 5.06
CA GLU A 568 -3.79 -20.64 5.02
C GLU A 568 -3.74 -19.82 6.32
N GLY A 569 -4.65 -20.07 7.27
CA GLY A 569 -4.66 -19.42 8.58
C GLY A 569 -5.21 -18.01 8.51
N VAL A 570 -6.24 -17.80 7.69
CA VAL A 570 -6.97 -16.52 7.58
C VAL A 570 -8.09 -16.50 8.62
N LYS A 571 -8.40 -15.31 9.14
CA LYS A 571 -9.49 -15.11 10.09
C LYS A 571 -10.84 -15.09 9.39
N ASP A 572 -11.74 -15.99 9.77
CA ASP A 572 -13.20 -15.94 9.54
C ASP A 572 -13.66 -15.11 8.31
N HIS A 573 -14.28 -13.95 8.52
CA HIS A 573 -14.93 -13.13 7.47
C HIS A 573 -13.96 -12.49 6.46
N TRP A 574 -12.66 -12.49 6.77
CA TRP A 574 -11.64 -12.04 5.85
C TRP A 574 -11.18 -13.13 4.88
N ASP A 575 -11.59 -14.38 5.09
CA ASP A 575 -11.34 -15.47 4.15
C ASP A 575 -12.46 -15.61 3.11
N ILE A 576 -12.20 -16.43 2.11
CA ILE A 576 -13.15 -16.81 1.06
C ILE A 576 -13.22 -18.34 0.96
N PRO A 577 -14.23 -18.91 0.29
CA PRO A 577 -14.21 -20.34 0.01
C PRO A 577 -12.91 -20.73 -0.72
N MET A 578 -12.38 -21.92 -0.40
CA MET A 578 -11.05 -22.41 -0.81
C MET A 578 -10.96 -22.73 -2.31
N TYR A 579 -11.12 -21.69 -3.13
CA TYR A 579 -11.01 -21.74 -4.59
C TYR A 579 -9.54 -21.75 -5.01
N ALA A 580 -9.24 -22.59 -6.00
CA ALA A 580 -7.91 -22.73 -6.58
C ALA A 580 -7.98 -22.95 -8.10
N GLY A 581 -7.08 -22.29 -8.83
CA GLY A 581 -7.00 -22.35 -10.30
C GLY A 581 -6.30 -23.60 -10.85
N HIS A 582 -6.81 -24.81 -10.58
CA HIS A 582 -6.28 -26.05 -11.16
C HIS A 582 -7.39 -27.06 -11.52
N TRP A 583 -7.08 -28.01 -12.42
CA TRP A 583 -7.96 -29.14 -12.75
C TRP A 583 -7.25 -30.48 -12.49
N HIS A 584 -6.73 -30.62 -11.26
CA HIS A 584 -5.84 -31.73 -10.89
C HIS A 584 -6.18 -32.32 -9.50
N PHE A 585 -6.92 -33.44 -9.53
CA PHE A 585 -7.35 -34.18 -8.35
C PHE A 585 -6.97 -35.66 -8.46
N PRO A 586 -5.67 -36.01 -8.35
CA PRO A 586 -5.21 -37.40 -8.49
C PRO A 586 -5.83 -38.35 -7.45
N GLN A 587 -6.37 -37.83 -6.37
CA GLN A 587 -7.08 -38.59 -5.34
C GLN A 587 -8.52 -38.98 -5.74
N PHE A 588 -9.09 -38.38 -6.78
CA PHE A 588 -10.45 -38.65 -7.22
C PHE A 588 -10.50 -39.70 -8.33
N THR A 589 -11.65 -40.36 -8.45
CA THR A 589 -11.94 -41.33 -9.51
C THR A 589 -13.33 -41.10 -10.09
N ASN A 590 -14.33 -40.89 -9.23
CA ASN A 590 -15.70 -40.51 -9.58
C ASN A 590 -16.23 -39.50 -8.54
N THR A 591 -15.79 -38.24 -8.63
CA THR A 591 -16.14 -37.18 -7.67
C THR A 591 -16.70 -35.99 -8.41
N VAL A 592 -17.70 -35.33 -7.82
CA VAL A 592 -18.16 -34.01 -8.27
C VAL A 592 -17.40 -32.92 -7.51
N VAL A 593 -16.90 -31.93 -8.23
CA VAL A 593 -16.08 -30.84 -7.69
C VAL A 593 -16.88 -29.54 -7.77
N PRO A 594 -17.03 -28.80 -6.67
CA PRO A 594 -17.63 -27.47 -6.72
C PRO A 594 -16.73 -26.52 -7.49
N TYR A 595 -17.31 -25.62 -8.28
CA TYR A 595 -16.57 -24.64 -9.07
C TYR A 595 -17.18 -23.25 -8.95
N MET A 596 -16.39 -22.25 -9.32
CA MET A 596 -16.85 -20.90 -9.61
C MET A 596 -16.33 -20.40 -10.97
N ILE A 597 -17.09 -19.53 -11.62
CA ILE A 597 -16.64 -18.71 -12.74
C ILE A 597 -16.96 -17.25 -12.44
N ALA A 598 -15.92 -16.40 -12.43
CA ALA A 598 -16.04 -14.95 -12.39
C ALA A 598 -15.93 -14.41 -13.82
N SER A 599 -16.84 -13.53 -14.21
CA SER A 599 -16.92 -13.00 -15.57
C SER A 599 -17.71 -11.71 -15.61
N ASN A 600 -17.25 -10.76 -16.42
CA ASN A 600 -18.02 -9.56 -16.81
C ASN A 600 -18.65 -9.69 -18.20
N CYS A 601 -18.54 -10.86 -18.83
CA CYS A 601 -19.13 -11.11 -20.15
C CYS A 601 -20.64 -11.34 -20.06
N GLU A 602 -21.37 -11.06 -21.14
CA GLU A 602 -22.83 -11.26 -21.21
C GLU A 602 -23.20 -12.74 -21.08
N LYS A 603 -22.43 -13.63 -21.74
CA LYS A 603 -22.62 -15.08 -21.66
C LYS A 603 -21.30 -15.79 -21.43
N VAL A 604 -21.39 -16.97 -20.85
CA VAL A 604 -20.26 -17.87 -20.63
C VAL A 604 -20.61 -19.26 -21.16
N GLU A 605 -19.71 -19.85 -21.94
CA GLU A 605 -19.79 -21.25 -22.32
C GLU A 605 -18.70 -22.07 -21.63
N LEU A 606 -19.07 -23.26 -21.15
CA LEU A 606 -18.19 -24.18 -20.44
C LEU A 606 -18.14 -25.51 -21.17
N TYR A 607 -16.93 -26.05 -21.33
CA TYR A 607 -16.68 -27.34 -21.96
C TYR A 607 -15.74 -28.19 -21.09
N ILE A 608 -16.03 -29.48 -20.96
CA ILE A 608 -15.14 -30.50 -20.39
C ILE A 608 -14.83 -31.51 -21.48
N ASN A 609 -13.57 -31.65 -21.88
CA ASN A 609 -13.15 -32.56 -22.96
C ASN A 609 -14.05 -32.44 -24.21
N ASP A 610 -14.22 -31.20 -24.68
CA ASP A 610 -15.06 -30.81 -25.82
C ASP A 610 -16.59 -31.02 -25.65
N SER A 611 -17.03 -31.56 -24.51
CA SER A 611 -18.44 -31.72 -24.18
C SER A 611 -18.98 -30.45 -23.51
N ARG A 612 -20.00 -29.82 -24.12
CA ARG A 612 -20.64 -28.62 -23.58
C ARG A 612 -21.38 -28.94 -22.27
N ILE A 613 -21.15 -28.09 -21.26
CA ILE A 613 -21.91 -28.06 -20.01
C ILE A 613 -22.81 -26.81 -20.04
N TYR A 614 -24.09 -26.99 -19.71
CA TYR A 614 -25.04 -25.89 -19.63
C TYR A 614 -25.00 -25.28 -18.22
N ILE A 615 -24.73 -23.98 -18.17
CA ILE A 615 -24.56 -23.19 -16.95
C ILE A 615 -25.40 -21.91 -17.06
N PRO A 616 -25.80 -21.28 -15.95
CA PRO A 616 -26.50 -19.99 -15.98
C PRO A 616 -25.59 -18.88 -16.51
N GLU A 617 -26.20 -17.77 -16.93
CA GLU A 617 -25.45 -16.57 -17.33
C GLU A 617 -24.99 -15.78 -16.09
N PRO A 618 -23.92 -14.94 -16.18
CA PRO A 618 -23.47 -14.16 -15.03
C PRO A 618 -24.57 -13.28 -14.41
N GLN A 619 -25.42 -12.64 -15.22
CA GLN A 619 -26.50 -11.78 -14.70
C GLN A 619 -27.58 -12.55 -13.93
N GLU A 620 -27.74 -13.84 -14.21
CA GLU A 620 -28.71 -14.72 -13.54
C GLU A 620 -28.16 -15.33 -12.24
N SER A 621 -26.83 -15.22 -12.05
CA SER A 621 -26.12 -15.83 -10.95
C SER A 621 -26.00 -14.86 -9.75
N PRO A 622 -26.18 -15.32 -8.50
CA PRO A 622 -25.95 -14.50 -7.31
C PRO A 622 -24.56 -13.84 -7.33
N ASN A 623 -24.50 -12.53 -7.07
CA ASN A 623 -23.31 -11.69 -7.17
C ASN A 623 -22.57 -11.75 -8.52
N HIS A 624 -23.23 -12.17 -9.60
CA HIS A 624 -22.57 -12.39 -10.89
C HIS A 624 -21.51 -13.49 -10.91
N LEU A 625 -21.53 -14.38 -9.90
CA LEU A 625 -20.60 -15.52 -9.78
C LEU A 625 -21.33 -16.81 -10.14
N ILE A 626 -20.99 -17.41 -11.28
CA ILE A 626 -21.55 -18.70 -11.68
C ILE A 626 -20.92 -19.76 -10.80
N THR A 627 -21.74 -20.48 -10.02
CA THR A 627 -21.27 -21.58 -9.16
C THR A 627 -22.07 -22.84 -9.43
N GLY A 628 -21.46 -24.00 -9.16
CA GLY A 628 -22.12 -25.28 -9.35
C GLY A 628 -21.19 -26.46 -9.08
N PHE A 629 -21.52 -27.62 -9.65
CA PHE A 629 -20.75 -28.85 -9.49
C PHE A 629 -20.43 -29.45 -10.86
N LEU A 630 -19.19 -29.90 -11.05
CA LEU A 630 -18.73 -30.58 -12.26
C LEU A 630 -18.23 -31.98 -11.94
N PRO A 631 -18.49 -33.00 -12.77
CA PRO A 631 -17.80 -34.27 -12.62
C PRO A 631 -16.31 -34.06 -12.90
N TRP A 632 -15.46 -34.53 -12.00
CA TRP A 632 -14.03 -34.52 -12.26
C TRP A 632 -13.70 -35.57 -13.32
N ILE A 633 -13.29 -35.10 -14.50
CA ILE A 633 -12.82 -35.91 -15.61
C ILE A 633 -11.46 -35.34 -16.02
N PRO A 634 -10.36 -36.12 -15.95
CA PRO A 634 -9.06 -35.68 -16.42
C PRO A 634 -9.13 -35.18 -17.87
N GLY A 635 -8.41 -34.09 -18.15
CA GLY A 635 -8.32 -33.51 -19.49
C GLY A 635 -8.41 -31.99 -19.44
N ARG A 636 -9.29 -31.40 -20.25
CA ARG A 636 -9.36 -29.94 -20.43
C ARG A 636 -10.71 -29.38 -19.99
N VAL A 637 -10.65 -28.29 -19.23
CA VAL A 637 -11.76 -27.37 -19.00
C VAL A 637 -11.52 -26.12 -19.85
N THR A 638 -12.51 -25.76 -20.66
CA THR A 638 -12.47 -24.54 -21.47
C THR A 638 -13.64 -23.66 -21.11
N VAL A 639 -13.37 -22.41 -20.76
CA VAL A 639 -14.37 -21.39 -20.45
C VAL A 639 -14.24 -20.26 -21.45
N ILE A 640 -15.34 -19.90 -22.10
CA ILE A 640 -15.39 -18.90 -23.17
C ILE A 640 -16.35 -17.80 -22.75
N GLY A 641 -15.87 -16.56 -22.68
CA GLY A 641 -16.68 -15.37 -22.46
C GLY A 641 -17.15 -14.79 -23.80
N LEU A 642 -18.45 -14.52 -23.90
CA LEU A 642 -19.07 -13.96 -25.09
C LEU A 642 -19.59 -12.55 -24.81
N MET A 643 -19.32 -11.63 -25.74
CA MET A 643 -19.90 -10.29 -25.80
C MET A 643 -20.57 -10.13 -27.17
N GLU A 644 -21.83 -9.67 -27.21
CA GLU A 644 -22.60 -9.53 -28.45
C GLU A 644 -22.63 -10.83 -29.29
N GLY A 645 -22.65 -11.98 -28.60
CA GLY A 645 -22.64 -13.30 -29.22
C GLY A 645 -21.31 -13.75 -29.85
N LYS A 646 -20.20 -13.02 -29.64
CA LYS A 646 -18.86 -13.39 -30.13
C LYS A 646 -17.90 -13.66 -28.98
N GLU A 647 -16.95 -14.56 -29.20
CA GLU A 647 -15.85 -14.80 -28.27
C GLU A 647 -15.03 -13.53 -28.05
N ALA A 648 -15.03 -13.06 -26.79
CA ALA A 648 -14.28 -11.90 -26.34
C ALA A 648 -13.04 -12.31 -25.53
N CYS A 649 -13.12 -13.41 -24.80
CA CYS A 649 -12.05 -13.97 -24.00
C CYS A 649 -12.23 -15.47 -23.77
N ARG A 650 -11.15 -16.15 -23.42
CA ARG A 650 -11.18 -17.57 -23.04
C ARG A 650 -10.15 -17.89 -21.97
N GLN A 651 -10.42 -18.95 -21.23
CA GLN A 651 -9.46 -19.59 -20.34
C GLN A 651 -9.49 -21.11 -20.58
N GLU A 652 -8.31 -21.73 -20.55
CA GLU A 652 -8.18 -23.18 -20.61
C GLU A 652 -7.36 -23.66 -19.42
N ILE A 653 -7.86 -24.66 -18.72
CA ILE A 653 -7.17 -25.34 -17.63
C ILE A 653 -7.09 -26.81 -17.97
N VAL A 654 -5.89 -27.36 -17.90
CA VAL A 654 -5.59 -28.74 -18.31
C VAL A 654 -5.13 -29.51 -17.08
N THR A 655 -5.61 -30.75 -16.92
CA THR A 655 -5.04 -31.70 -15.97
C THR A 655 -3.59 -31.99 -16.40
N PRO A 656 -2.59 -31.54 -15.63
CA PRO A 656 -1.20 -31.64 -16.04
C PRO A 656 -0.71 -33.09 -15.97
N GLY A 657 0.24 -33.45 -16.82
CA GLY A 657 1.09 -34.63 -16.60
C GLY A 657 2.07 -34.39 -15.43
N PRO A 658 2.93 -35.36 -15.07
CA PRO A 658 3.96 -35.15 -14.05
C PRO A 658 4.82 -33.91 -14.33
N ALA A 659 5.17 -33.16 -13.29
CA ALA A 659 6.11 -32.05 -13.41
C ALA A 659 7.49 -32.57 -13.81
N VAL A 660 8.05 -32.03 -14.90
CA VAL A 660 9.35 -32.46 -15.45
C VAL A 660 10.27 -31.30 -15.79
N LYS A 661 9.80 -30.05 -15.70
CA LYS A 661 10.60 -28.86 -15.97
C LYS A 661 10.15 -27.67 -15.13
N LEU A 662 11.07 -26.73 -14.95
CA LEU A 662 10.78 -25.41 -14.42
C LEU A 662 10.73 -24.38 -15.55
N GLY A 663 9.83 -23.40 -15.46
CA GLY A 663 9.73 -22.30 -16.42
C GLY A 663 9.48 -20.98 -15.70
N PHE A 664 10.21 -19.93 -16.07
CA PHE A 664 9.92 -18.58 -15.60
C PHE A 664 8.71 -18.02 -16.33
N ASP A 665 7.87 -17.27 -15.62
CA ASP A 665 6.72 -16.55 -16.21
C ASP A 665 7.19 -15.51 -17.26
N GLN A 666 8.42 -15.04 -17.10
CA GLN A 666 9.12 -14.19 -18.05
C GLN A 666 10.53 -14.74 -18.30
N ASP A 667 10.79 -15.28 -19.50
CA ASP A 667 12.08 -15.82 -19.91
C ASP A 667 13.05 -14.76 -20.45
N TYR A 668 12.54 -13.56 -20.75
CA TYR A 668 13.32 -12.40 -21.17
C TYR A 668 12.83 -11.09 -20.55
N ALA A 669 13.75 -10.30 -19.97
CA ALA A 669 13.46 -8.97 -19.44
C ALA A 669 14.54 -7.94 -19.81
N LYS A 670 14.16 -6.66 -19.85
CA LYS A 670 15.09 -5.52 -19.93
C LYS A 670 14.96 -4.68 -18.67
N ILE A 671 16.08 -4.33 -18.07
CA ILE A 671 16.16 -3.48 -16.88
C ILE A 671 17.21 -2.38 -17.11
N PRO A 672 17.09 -1.21 -16.45
CA PRO A 672 18.17 -0.24 -16.47
C PRO A 672 19.42 -0.81 -15.82
N ALA A 673 20.59 -0.45 -16.35
CA ALA A 673 21.90 -0.75 -15.75
C ALA A 673 22.19 0.12 -14.50
N GLU A 674 21.16 0.38 -13.68
CA GLU A 674 21.24 1.15 -12.45
C GLU A 674 21.61 0.23 -11.28
N ARG A 675 22.52 0.67 -10.41
CA ARG A 675 22.88 -0.09 -9.22
C ARG A 675 21.72 -0.10 -8.23
N GLY A 676 21.41 -1.27 -7.69
CA GLY A 676 20.33 -1.41 -6.72
C GLY A 676 18.96 -1.65 -7.35
N TYR A 677 18.81 -1.59 -8.68
CA TYR A 677 17.56 -1.92 -9.35
C TYR A 677 17.16 -3.37 -9.06
N GLN A 678 15.92 -3.57 -8.63
CA GLN A 678 15.37 -4.85 -8.22
C GLN A 678 14.39 -5.40 -9.26
N LEU A 679 14.48 -6.71 -9.52
CA LEU A 679 13.53 -7.42 -10.39
C LEU A 679 13.08 -8.71 -9.70
N LEU A 680 11.77 -8.84 -9.50
CA LEU A 680 11.13 -10.08 -9.04
C LEU A 680 10.69 -10.90 -10.24
N LEU A 681 11.05 -12.19 -10.25
CA LEU A 681 10.66 -13.16 -11.28
C LEU A 681 10.11 -14.42 -10.60
N SER A 682 9.02 -14.96 -11.15
CA SER A 682 8.38 -16.20 -10.69
C SER A 682 8.71 -17.37 -11.61
N VAL A 683 8.92 -18.54 -11.01
CA VAL A 683 9.16 -19.82 -11.68
C VAL A 683 8.10 -20.83 -11.28
N ARG A 684 7.63 -21.61 -12.24
CA ARG A 684 6.60 -22.64 -12.05
C ARG A 684 7.09 -24.02 -12.42
N ALA A 685 6.59 -25.02 -11.71
CA ALA A 685 6.66 -26.42 -12.13
C ALA A 685 5.69 -26.66 -13.28
N LEU A 686 6.20 -27.27 -14.36
CA LEU A 686 5.45 -27.54 -15.57
C LEU A 686 5.59 -29.00 -15.99
N ASP A 687 4.54 -29.53 -16.60
CA ASP A 687 4.59 -30.82 -17.27
C ASP A 687 5.37 -30.76 -18.61
N LYS A 688 5.47 -31.89 -19.31
CA LYS A 688 6.18 -31.97 -20.59
C LYS A 688 5.58 -31.06 -21.66
N ALA A 689 4.27 -30.85 -21.65
CA ALA A 689 3.55 -29.99 -22.59
C ALA A 689 3.61 -28.50 -22.21
N GLY A 690 4.10 -28.17 -21.01
CA GLY A 690 4.17 -26.80 -20.49
C GLY A 690 2.96 -26.38 -19.67
N ASN A 691 2.09 -27.30 -19.27
CA ASN A 691 0.98 -26.99 -18.37
C ASN A 691 1.50 -26.86 -16.93
N PRO A 692 1.04 -25.85 -16.16
CA PRO A 692 1.41 -25.71 -14.75
C PRO A 692 0.97 -26.91 -13.90
N TYR A 693 1.88 -27.37 -13.03
CA TYR A 693 1.60 -28.40 -12.04
C TYR A 693 1.41 -27.77 -10.66
N PHE A 694 0.15 -27.49 -10.32
CA PHE A 694 -0.23 -26.76 -9.10
C PHE A 694 0.19 -27.44 -7.79
N ARG A 695 0.24 -28.77 -7.74
CA ARG A 695 0.52 -29.50 -6.48
C ARG A 695 2.00 -29.73 -6.19
N GLU A 696 2.90 -29.16 -7.00
CA GLU A 696 4.33 -29.38 -6.81
C GLU A 696 4.85 -28.55 -5.63
N SER A 697 5.74 -29.15 -4.84
CA SER A 697 6.39 -28.55 -3.68
C SER A 697 7.91 -28.76 -3.65
N ALA A 698 8.50 -29.20 -4.76
CA ALA A 698 9.94 -29.39 -4.90
C ALA A 698 10.74 -28.17 -4.43
N LYS A 699 11.88 -28.44 -3.80
CA LYS A 699 12.86 -27.42 -3.41
C LYS A 699 13.61 -26.93 -4.65
N ILE A 700 13.58 -25.62 -4.87
CA ILE A 700 14.26 -24.93 -5.96
C ILE A 700 15.55 -24.30 -5.44
N GLN A 701 16.62 -24.36 -6.23
CA GLN A 701 17.82 -23.56 -6.06
C GLN A 701 17.96 -22.55 -7.21
N PHE A 702 18.10 -21.28 -6.87
CA PHE A 702 18.34 -20.20 -7.81
C PHE A 702 19.83 -19.90 -7.96
N ARG A 703 20.26 -19.59 -9.18
CA ARG A 703 21.62 -19.15 -9.50
C ARG A 703 21.58 -18.00 -10.50
N VAL A 704 22.44 -17.00 -10.32
CA VAL A 704 22.54 -15.86 -11.23
C VAL A 704 23.97 -15.67 -11.73
N GLU A 705 24.13 -15.43 -13.02
CA GLU A 705 25.37 -15.09 -13.69
C GLU A 705 25.25 -13.70 -14.31
N GLY A 706 26.34 -12.92 -14.33
CA GLY A 706 26.37 -11.56 -14.89
C GLY A 706 26.36 -10.45 -13.81
N PRO A 707 26.09 -9.19 -14.19
CA PRO A 707 26.18 -8.03 -13.31
C PRO A 707 24.98 -7.89 -12.34
N ALA A 708 24.60 -8.97 -11.66
CA ALA A 708 23.54 -9.02 -10.66
C ALA A 708 23.89 -9.97 -9.50
N GLU A 709 23.03 -10.01 -8.51
CA GLU A 709 23.02 -10.98 -7.41
C GLU A 709 21.59 -11.29 -6.97
N ILE A 710 21.41 -12.42 -6.29
CA ILE A 710 20.14 -12.78 -5.67
C ILE A 710 20.06 -12.02 -4.34
N LEU A 711 18.96 -11.28 -4.17
CA LEU A 711 18.69 -10.50 -2.96
C LEU A 711 17.80 -11.28 -1.99
N ALA A 712 16.75 -11.92 -2.51
CA ALA A 712 15.80 -12.68 -1.71
C ALA A 712 15.02 -13.69 -2.57
N VAL A 713 14.35 -14.63 -1.91
CA VAL A 713 13.40 -15.59 -2.49
C VAL A 713 12.07 -15.54 -1.74
N ASP A 714 10.98 -15.87 -2.42
CA ASP A 714 9.63 -15.97 -1.85
C ASP A 714 8.86 -17.12 -2.53
N ASN A 715 7.76 -17.56 -1.95
CA ASN A 715 6.80 -18.46 -2.59
C ASN A 715 5.34 -18.07 -2.30
N GLY A 716 5.10 -16.99 -1.54
CA GLY A 716 3.75 -16.54 -1.20
C GLY A 716 3.09 -17.31 -0.07
N ASP A 717 3.79 -18.25 0.59
CA ASP A 717 3.32 -18.91 1.81
C ASP A 717 4.00 -18.30 3.04
N PRO A 718 3.32 -17.40 3.78
CA PRO A 718 3.87 -16.86 5.01
C PRO A 718 3.81 -17.85 6.17
N LYS A 719 3.35 -19.11 5.99
CA LYS A 719 3.57 -20.18 6.97
C LYS A 719 4.91 -20.87 6.80
N SER A 720 5.60 -20.71 5.66
CA SER A 720 6.92 -21.30 5.42
C SER A 720 7.94 -20.85 6.46
N GLY A 721 8.72 -21.79 6.98
CA GLY A 721 9.82 -21.52 7.92
C GLY A 721 11.15 -21.18 7.24
N GLU A 722 11.18 -21.15 5.90
CA GLU A 722 12.39 -20.87 5.13
C GLU A 722 12.70 -19.37 5.14
N ALA A 723 13.98 -19.02 5.26
CA ALA A 723 14.43 -17.62 5.24
C ALA A 723 14.21 -16.99 3.86
N TYR A 724 14.12 -15.66 3.84
CA TYR A 724 13.97 -14.88 2.61
C TYR A 724 15.32 -14.57 1.95
N GLN A 725 16.36 -14.25 2.73
CA GLN A 725 17.71 -13.89 2.27
C GLN A 725 18.56 -15.13 1.92
N GLU A 726 17.98 -16.01 1.12
CA GLU A 726 18.57 -17.25 0.65
C GLU A 726 18.47 -17.33 -0.88
N ASN A 727 19.06 -18.37 -1.46
CA ASN A 727 18.89 -18.71 -2.87
C ASN A 727 18.15 -20.06 -3.07
N ILE A 728 17.49 -20.57 -2.03
CA ILE A 728 16.73 -21.81 -2.05
C ILE A 728 15.32 -21.60 -1.49
N ARG A 729 14.32 -22.24 -2.09
CA ARG A 729 12.92 -22.14 -1.63
C ARG A 729 12.10 -23.33 -2.12
N HIS A 730 11.18 -23.84 -1.31
CA HIS A 730 10.19 -24.80 -1.81
C HIS A 730 9.13 -24.09 -2.65
N LEU A 731 8.68 -24.76 -3.72
CA LEU A 731 7.49 -24.34 -4.44
C LEU A 731 6.29 -24.39 -3.49
N TYR A 732 5.43 -23.38 -3.58
CA TYR A 732 4.11 -23.38 -2.97
C TYR A 732 3.09 -23.22 -4.08
N HIS A 733 2.12 -24.13 -4.13
CA HIS A 733 1.18 -24.23 -5.24
C HIS A 733 1.86 -24.27 -6.62
N GLY A 734 3.00 -24.99 -6.69
CA GLY A 734 3.80 -25.13 -7.90
C GLY A 734 4.61 -23.90 -8.30
N CYS A 735 4.68 -22.85 -7.45
CA CYS A 735 5.34 -21.58 -7.76
C CYS A 735 6.36 -21.16 -6.68
N ALA A 736 7.45 -20.53 -7.09
CA ALA A 736 8.36 -19.77 -6.23
C ALA A 736 8.86 -18.54 -7.01
N SER A 737 9.41 -17.56 -6.30
CA SER A 737 9.90 -16.30 -6.84
C SER A 737 11.29 -15.98 -6.31
N VAL A 738 12.05 -15.22 -7.10
CA VAL A 738 13.37 -14.72 -6.74
C VAL A 738 13.46 -13.25 -7.10
N VAL A 739 14.08 -12.48 -6.21
CA VAL A 739 14.43 -11.07 -6.45
C VAL A 739 15.91 -10.98 -6.75
N ILE A 740 16.26 -10.44 -7.91
CA ILE A 740 17.64 -10.08 -8.26
C ILE A 740 17.87 -8.59 -8.08
N ARG A 741 19.10 -8.22 -7.71
CA ARG A 741 19.58 -6.83 -7.62
C ARG A 741 20.68 -6.59 -8.64
N ALA A 742 20.55 -5.55 -9.46
CA ALA A 742 21.56 -5.15 -10.43
C ALA A 742 22.76 -4.44 -9.76
N LYS A 743 23.96 -4.67 -10.30
CA LYS A 743 25.25 -4.13 -9.78
C LYS A 743 25.69 -2.82 -10.44
N GLY A 744 24.83 -2.19 -11.24
CA GLY A 744 25.14 -0.91 -11.92
C GLY A 744 26.08 -1.04 -13.11
N LYS A 745 26.09 -2.19 -13.79
CA LYS A 745 26.89 -2.42 -15.00
C LYS A 745 26.00 -2.97 -16.11
N PRO A 746 26.05 -2.40 -17.32
CA PRO A 746 25.35 -2.98 -18.46
C PRO A 746 25.85 -4.39 -18.75
N GLY A 747 24.98 -5.23 -19.29
CA GLY A 747 25.34 -6.57 -19.70
C GLY A 747 24.22 -7.59 -19.58
N ARG A 748 24.55 -8.80 -19.98
CA ARG A 748 23.66 -9.94 -19.93
C ARG A 748 23.70 -10.58 -18.54
N ILE A 749 22.53 -10.73 -17.93
CA ILE A 749 22.29 -11.49 -16.71
C ILE A 749 21.55 -12.78 -17.10
N VAL A 750 21.97 -13.92 -16.55
CA VAL A 750 21.29 -15.20 -16.75
C VAL A 750 20.88 -15.74 -15.39
N LEU A 751 19.58 -15.93 -15.21
CA LEU A 751 18.99 -16.49 -14.01
C LEU A 751 18.56 -17.94 -14.28
N TRP A 752 18.90 -18.83 -13.35
CA TRP A 752 18.58 -20.25 -13.38
C TRP A 752 17.75 -20.62 -12.15
N ALA A 753 16.87 -21.61 -12.34
CA ALA A 753 16.14 -22.29 -11.28
C ALA A 753 16.29 -23.80 -11.48
N ASP A 754 16.83 -24.50 -10.49
CA ASP A 754 17.12 -25.93 -10.53
C ASP A 754 16.31 -26.68 -9.46
N ALA A 755 15.82 -27.88 -9.79
CA ALA A 755 15.19 -28.79 -8.83
C ALA A 755 15.47 -30.25 -9.22
N ASP A 756 15.55 -31.12 -8.21
CA ASP A 756 15.79 -32.55 -8.44
C ASP A 756 14.66 -33.16 -9.27
N GLY A 757 15.02 -33.92 -10.31
CA GLY A 757 14.06 -34.58 -11.19
C GLY A 757 13.40 -33.70 -12.26
N MET A 758 13.75 -32.41 -12.34
CA MET A 758 13.21 -31.48 -13.36
C MET A 758 14.32 -30.84 -14.18
N SER A 759 14.05 -30.54 -15.46
CA SER A 759 14.96 -29.69 -16.24
C SER A 759 14.88 -28.23 -15.78
N SER A 760 16.04 -27.59 -15.66
CA SER A 760 16.17 -26.23 -15.13
C SER A 760 15.41 -25.18 -15.92
N GLY A 761 14.83 -24.22 -15.20
CA GLY A 761 14.27 -22.99 -15.75
C GLY A 761 15.38 -21.98 -16.02
N ARG A 762 15.21 -21.15 -17.04
CA ARG A 762 16.18 -20.12 -17.42
C ARG A 762 15.48 -18.84 -17.85
N ALA A 763 15.92 -17.70 -17.32
CA ALA A 763 15.56 -16.37 -17.79
C ALA A 763 16.81 -15.56 -18.17
N VAL A 764 16.70 -14.72 -19.19
CA VAL A 764 17.77 -13.83 -19.66
C VAL A 764 17.33 -12.38 -19.44
N ILE A 765 18.10 -11.65 -18.65
CA ILE A 765 17.83 -10.24 -18.37
C ILE A 765 18.93 -9.39 -19.00
N CYS A 766 18.54 -8.37 -19.77
CA CYS A 766 19.45 -7.38 -20.34
C CYS A 766 19.45 -6.13 -19.45
N ALA A 767 20.57 -5.87 -18.79
CA ALA A 767 20.82 -4.59 -18.14
C ALA A 767 21.42 -3.63 -19.18
N GLU A 768 20.69 -2.55 -19.51
CA GLU A 768 21.06 -1.57 -20.54
C GLU A 768 21.15 -0.14 -19.98
#